data_AF-A0A3M0GGD7-F1
#
_entry.id   AF-A0A3M0GGD7-F1
#
_cell.length_a   1.000
_cell.length_b   1.000
_cell.length_c   1.000
_cell.angle_alpha   90.00
_cell.angle_beta   90.00
_cell.angle_gamma   90.00
#
_symmetry.space_group_name_H-M   'P 1'
#
loop_
_entity.id
_entity.type
_entity.pdbx_description
1 polymer ?
#
loop_
_entity_poly.entity_id
_entity_poly.type
_entity_poly.pdbx_seq_one_letter_code
_entity_poly.pdbx_strand_id
1 'polypeptide(L)'
;MEVITDNSSDALDNLYANWRKDLMPGATAQDFADSFAQTFTYALLLARVESTVPADTFTASVVTPDLRHNGHRLIGSVLEVMAQPGNRILVDGPVSLLESVIGAVDVDKFTSDADPWLYFYEDFLAAYDPKMRADAGVYYTPVQIVEMQVRLLDEILKTRFGRPNGLGDDATSVLDNATGTATYPLAVARHVLGQAASPQDAARSLAQRLYAFELLMGPYAVAHMRLTQMLESTGIELGKDGVNVYLTNSLTDPGDVSADGNQMTLWEVMADINEETRKAGLVKNDQTPIRVILGNPPYDRGSRKKALGSGSTEHRNIVLEEHNGHPALLEDFIKPLTEKGQGGQVKNLYNTYVYFIRWAIWKICEQRENETGVVSYITSSSYLRGPGFAGLREYMRRTFDEIWIVDLGGEGRGARKEENVFAIQTPVAVFFGIQHPKNSRGQTKHHTTRMKNPATVYYQRIEGTRQEKLDAMADVCAPESGNHWVELPNKDWGDKFVPSTAAALSDGVPLDMIFPWSVSGAQYKRKWPIATDPQALDKRWDKLFASGPVDEELFSPDRDCTPQVRKNDVLTDEPLPVLGSRDGETSMVKPVRYGYRSFDRQWCLPDHRVGTYIRQPLWNSYSNSQLFLVTLTSTALGNGPAVTLSPYVPDMDFFRGSFGAKSVHPLYRTAGTTQPNISSALLAALSATYNREVEPFEVAAYVVGLLGTGAYSQRFGEELSEAVAHVPFTADTALFEKVVDFGRRIIFEQTWGERGGQLNQFGQPTGTRFKGTATIAIPTPEGTYPENWDYDEENHQLLVGTARFDHVSPQVASFEVSGMNVLSSWLGYRMKTPAGKSSSPLDQIQVDNWHLDGELLELLWQIEFMVNAEKEGSQLLEQVVSSNLISVADLGQPTPQEQKAPPKKQRGTLL
;
A
#
# COMPACT_ATOMS: atom_id res chain seq x y z
N MET A 1 63.29 -15.57 24.16
CA MET A 1 62.76 -16.44 25.23
C MET A 1 62.76 -15.57 26.46
N GLU A 2 61.68 -14.91 26.84
CA GLU A 2 60.32 -15.44 26.99
C GLU A 2 59.42 -15.26 25.77
N VAL A 3 58.73 -16.36 25.47
CA VAL A 3 57.54 -16.42 24.65
C VAL A 3 56.40 -16.08 25.58
N ILE A 4 55.79 -14.90 25.42
CA ILE A 4 54.41 -14.70 25.89
C ILE A 4 53.55 -15.12 24.71
N THR A 5 53.21 -16.40 24.70
CA THR A 5 51.94 -16.84 24.11
C THR A 5 50.86 -16.27 25.01
N ASP A 6 50.11 -15.27 24.55
CA ASP A 6 48.77 -15.08 25.07
C ASP A 6 47.75 -15.32 23.96
N ASN A 7 46.92 -16.31 24.23
CA ASN A 7 45.91 -16.86 23.37
C ASN A 7 44.61 -16.09 23.60
N SER A 8 44.43 -14.95 22.93
CA SER A 8 43.10 -14.34 22.84
C SER A 8 42.82 -13.90 21.42
N SER A 9 41.94 -14.62 20.74
CA SER A 9 40.97 -14.00 19.82
C SER A 9 40.47 -12.68 20.43
N ASP A 10 40.52 -11.57 19.69
CA ASP A 10 40.25 -10.22 20.18
C ASP A 10 38.92 -10.15 20.95
N ALA A 11 38.87 -9.40 22.06
CA ALA A 11 37.66 -9.24 22.87
C ALA A 11 36.46 -8.72 22.04
N LEU A 12 36.73 -7.88 21.04
CA LEU A 12 35.76 -7.40 20.07
C LEU A 12 35.32 -8.48 19.07
N ASP A 13 36.22 -9.39 18.65
CA ASP A 13 35.87 -10.51 17.78
C ASP A 13 34.97 -11.52 18.50
N ASN A 14 35.22 -11.76 19.78
CA ASN A 14 34.36 -12.58 20.63
C ASN A 14 33.00 -11.90 20.92
N LEU A 15 33.00 -10.58 21.16
CA LEU A 15 31.77 -9.80 21.29
C LEU A 15 30.95 -9.85 19.99
N TYR A 16 31.60 -9.69 18.82
CA TYR A 16 30.97 -9.82 17.51
C TYR A 16 30.41 -11.22 17.27
N ALA A 17 31.18 -12.27 17.57
CA ALA A 17 30.73 -13.65 17.40
C ALA A 17 29.48 -13.95 18.23
N ASN A 18 29.43 -13.50 19.49
CA ASN A 18 28.28 -13.72 20.37
C ASN A 18 27.10 -12.79 20.04
N TRP A 19 27.35 -11.52 19.71
CA TRP A 19 26.29 -10.62 19.25
C TRP A 19 25.63 -11.14 17.98
N ARG A 20 26.42 -11.63 17.02
CA ARG A 20 25.91 -12.31 15.83
C ARG A 20 25.16 -13.61 16.15
N LYS A 21 25.41 -14.22 17.31
CA LYS A 21 24.76 -15.47 17.71
C LYS A 21 23.42 -15.24 18.40
N ASP A 22 23.43 -14.36 19.41
CA ASP A 22 22.37 -14.25 20.41
C ASP A 22 21.43 -13.05 20.16
N LEU A 23 21.95 -11.94 19.61
CA LEU A 23 21.24 -10.67 19.49
C LEU A 23 20.86 -10.32 18.04
N MET A 24 21.78 -10.45 17.08
CA MET A 24 21.56 -10.13 15.65
C MET A 24 22.06 -11.23 14.71
N PRO A 25 21.29 -12.33 14.60
CA PRO A 25 21.66 -13.46 13.77
C PRO A 25 21.83 -13.11 12.29
N GLY A 26 23.04 -13.37 11.79
CA GLY A 26 23.38 -13.13 10.38
C GLY A 26 23.78 -11.69 10.04
N ALA A 27 24.03 -10.85 11.06
CA ALA A 27 24.68 -9.55 10.91
C ALA A 27 26.09 -9.68 10.31
N THR A 28 26.47 -8.75 9.44
CA THR A 28 27.84 -8.60 8.96
C THR A 28 28.69 -7.84 9.99
N ALA A 29 30.02 -7.85 9.81
CA ALA A 29 30.91 -7.07 10.68
C ALA A 29 30.61 -5.56 10.59
N GLN A 30 30.13 -5.09 9.43
CA GLN A 30 29.71 -3.71 9.24
C GLN A 30 28.43 -3.41 10.04
N ASP A 31 27.43 -4.28 10.00
CA ASP A 31 26.18 -4.12 10.76
C ASP A 31 26.44 -4.10 12.27
N PHE A 32 27.37 -4.94 12.74
CA PHE A 32 27.81 -4.94 14.13
C PHE A 32 28.53 -3.64 14.52
N ALA A 33 29.50 -3.20 13.72
CA ALA A 33 30.26 -1.98 14.01
C ALA A 33 29.36 -0.75 14.06
N ASP A 34 28.40 -0.66 13.14
CA ASP A 34 27.39 0.38 13.09
C ASP A 34 26.48 0.36 14.32
N SER A 35 25.92 -0.81 14.65
CA SER A 35 25.07 -0.99 15.83
C SER A 35 25.81 -0.65 17.12
N PHE A 36 27.07 -1.08 17.27
CA PHE A 36 27.90 -0.76 18.43
C PHE A 36 28.21 0.73 18.53
N ALA A 37 28.57 1.40 17.43
CA ALA A 37 28.83 2.83 17.41
C ALA A 37 27.60 3.65 17.80
N GLN A 38 26.41 3.29 17.28
CA GLN A 38 25.16 3.91 17.68
C GLN A 38 24.92 3.72 19.18
N THR A 39 25.06 2.49 19.67
CA THR A 39 24.85 2.14 21.09
C THR A 39 25.77 2.92 22.00
N PHE A 40 27.05 2.99 21.68
CA PHE A 40 28.03 3.76 22.43
C PHE A 40 27.68 5.26 22.47
N THR A 41 27.22 5.81 21.35
CA THR A 41 26.76 7.20 21.25
C THR A 41 25.57 7.47 22.16
N TYR A 42 24.54 6.61 22.12
CA TYR A 42 23.36 6.74 22.99
C TYR A 42 23.71 6.51 24.46
N ALA A 43 24.62 5.58 24.75
CA ALA A 43 25.10 5.32 26.10
C ALA A 43 25.78 6.55 26.71
N LEU A 44 26.65 7.22 25.94
CA LEU A 44 27.26 8.48 26.38
C LEU A 44 26.21 9.57 26.56
N LEU A 45 25.26 9.72 25.65
CA LEU A 45 24.22 10.75 25.78
C LEU A 45 23.33 10.51 27.02
N LEU A 46 22.98 9.24 27.27
CA LEU A 46 22.28 8.82 28.49
C LEU A 46 23.09 9.19 29.73
N ALA A 47 24.36 8.81 29.75
CA ALA A 47 25.27 9.14 30.84
C ALA A 47 25.39 10.64 31.08
N ARG A 48 25.35 11.44 30.02
CA ARG A 48 25.39 12.89 30.12
C ARG A 48 24.16 13.48 30.79
N VAL A 49 22.98 12.90 30.52
CA VAL A 49 21.71 13.34 31.11
C VAL A 49 21.56 12.87 32.57
N GLU A 50 22.09 11.71 32.92
CA GLU A 50 21.98 11.16 34.28
C GLU A 50 23.13 11.56 35.22
N SER A 51 24.28 11.97 34.69
CA SER A 51 25.45 12.33 35.51
C SER A 51 25.62 13.85 35.64
N THR A 52 26.19 14.25 36.77
CA THR A 52 26.63 15.64 37.02
C THR A 52 28.09 15.86 36.64
N VAL A 53 28.68 14.97 35.83
CA VAL A 53 30.10 15.03 35.47
C VAL A 53 30.37 16.26 34.60
N PRO A 54 31.36 17.11 34.96
CA PRO A 54 31.75 18.26 34.15
C PRO A 54 32.21 17.88 32.75
N ALA A 55 31.86 18.69 31.75
CA ALA A 55 32.11 18.43 30.32
C ALA A 55 33.59 18.15 29.98
N ASP A 56 34.53 18.77 30.69
CA ASP A 56 35.98 18.61 30.53
C ASP A 56 36.52 17.28 31.06
N THR A 57 35.74 16.58 31.89
CA THR A 57 36.08 15.27 32.47
C THR A 57 35.11 14.16 32.04
N PHE A 58 34.22 14.46 31.10
CA PHE A 58 33.21 13.54 30.61
C PHE A 58 33.83 12.49 29.70
N THR A 59 34.13 11.31 30.24
CA THR A 59 34.67 10.16 29.50
C THR A 59 33.89 8.89 29.82
N ALA A 60 33.92 7.91 28.92
CA ALA A 60 33.30 6.60 29.13
C ALA A 60 33.76 5.96 30.45
N SER A 61 35.05 6.07 30.78
CA SER A 61 35.62 5.52 32.02
C SER A 61 35.07 6.17 33.30
N VAL A 62 34.72 7.46 33.26
CA VAL A 62 34.22 8.20 34.43
C VAL A 62 32.74 7.92 34.66
N VAL A 63 31.95 7.79 33.59
CA VAL A 63 30.48 7.72 33.69
C VAL A 63 29.91 6.29 33.74
N THR A 64 30.71 5.29 33.38
CA THR A 64 30.30 3.87 33.40
C THR A 64 29.75 3.41 34.77
N PRO A 65 30.39 3.73 35.92
CA PRO A 65 29.92 3.25 37.22
C PRO A 65 28.52 3.74 37.58
N ASP A 66 28.23 5.01 37.35
CA ASP A 66 26.93 5.64 37.66
C ASP A 66 25.81 5.01 36.81
N LEU A 67 26.08 4.79 35.53
CA LEU A 67 25.11 4.19 34.61
C LEU A 67 24.73 2.76 35.01
N ARG A 68 25.71 1.95 35.47
CA ARG A 68 25.46 0.59 35.97
C ARG A 68 24.70 0.59 37.29
N HIS A 69 24.92 1.59 38.14
CA HIS A 69 24.17 1.75 39.40
C HIS A 69 22.68 2.02 39.14
N ASN A 70 22.38 2.79 38.10
CA ASN A 70 21.01 3.14 37.68
C ASN A 70 20.28 2.04 36.89
N GLY A 71 20.78 0.80 36.91
CA GLY A 71 20.13 -0.35 36.29
C GLY A 71 20.37 -0.52 34.79
N HIS A 72 21.16 0.35 34.14
CA HIS A 72 21.46 0.29 32.70
C HIS A 72 22.60 -0.68 32.36
N ARG A 73 22.51 -1.95 32.77
CA ARG A 73 23.63 -2.92 32.76
C ARG A 73 24.26 -3.13 31.38
N LEU A 74 23.45 -3.44 30.37
CA LEU A 74 23.93 -3.69 29.00
C LEU A 74 24.57 -2.42 28.38
N ILE A 75 24.00 -1.25 28.66
CA ILE A 75 24.47 0.04 28.14
C ILE A 75 25.79 0.45 28.82
N GLY A 76 25.89 0.26 30.14
CA GLY A 76 27.12 0.48 30.90
C GLY A 76 28.25 -0.46 30.47
N SER A 77 27.90 -1.71 30.15
CA SER A 77 28.81 -2.72 29.60
C SER A 77 29.45 -2.29 28.27
N VAL A 78 28.72 -1.60 27.38
CA VAL A 78 29.28 -1.06 26.12
C VAL A 78 30.26 0.09 26.38
N LEU A 79 29.97 0.97 27.35
CA LEU A 79 30.90 2.02 27.76
C LEU A 79 32.18 1.44 28.36
N GLU A 80 32.06 0.37 29.15
CA GLU A 80 33.18 -0.31 29.78
C GLU A 80 34.16 -0.92 28.76
N VAL A 81 33.65 -1.54 27.69
CA VAL A 81 34.47 -2.06 26.59
C VAL A 81 35.36 -0.96 26.01
N MET A 82 34.78 0.24 25.82
CA MET A 82 35.47 1.40 25.24
C MET A 82 36.28 2.21 26.25
N ALA A 83 36.06 2.02 27.54
CA ALA A 83 36.89 2.58 28.61
C ALA A 83 38.26 1.89 28.69
N GLN A 84 38.42 0.69 28.13
CA GLN A 84 39.66 -0.05 28.14
C GLN A 84 40.62 0.41 27.03
N PRO A 85 41.84 0.87 27.35
CA PRO A 85 42.79 1.41 26.37
C PRO A 85 43.12 0.44 25.22
N GLY A 86 43.17 -0.87 25.50
CA GLY A 86 43.46 -1.89 24.49
C GLY A 86 42.41 -1.98 23.38
N ASN A 87 41.13 -1.79 23.71
CA ASN A 87 40.02 -1.82 22.75
C ASN A 87 39.85 -0.46 22.03
N ARG A 88 40.16 0.64 22.73
CA ARG A 88 40.00 2.02 22.22
C ARG A 88 41.11 2.45 21.26
N ILE A 89 42.29 1.82 21.29
CA ILE A 89 43.49 2.31 20.58
C ILE A 89 43.29 2.58 19.08
N LEU A 90 42.45 1.80 18.40
CA LEU A 90 42.18 1.94 16.96
C LEU A 90 41.13 3.02 16.62
N VAL A 91 40.37 3.47 17.62
CA VAL A 91 39.21 4.39 17.45
C VAL A 91 39.25 5.56 18.43
N ASP A 92 40.40 5.82 19.06
CA ASP A 92 40.56 6.83 20.11
C ASP A 92 40.17 8.24 19.65
N GLY A 93 40.56 8.63 18.43
CA GLY A 93 40.22 9.94 17.86
C GLY A 93 38.70 10.16 17.77
N PRO A 94 37.96 9.30 17.05
CA PRO A 94 36.49 9.36 17.00
C PRO A 94 35.80 9.29 18.37
N VAL A 95 36.27 8.43 19.27
CA VAL A 95 35.69 8.28 20.63
C VAL A 95 35.89 9.54 21.45
N SER A 96 37.11 10.10 21.47
CA SER A 96 37.41 11.34 22.21
C SER A 96 36.59 12.52 21.70
N LEU A 97 36.35 12.58 20.38
CA LEU A 97 35.48 13.57 19.78
C LEU A 97 34.03 13.40 20.24
N LEU A 98 33.50 12.18 20.24
CA LEU A 98 32.15 11.88 20.73
C LEU A 98 31.99 12.25 22.21
N GLU A 99 32.95 11.85 23.06
CA GLU A 99 32.99 12.21 24.48
C GLU A 99 32.96 13.73 24.67
N SER A 100 33.77 14.48 23.91
CA SER A 100 33.82 15.94 24.01
C SER A 100 32.52 16.61 23.54
N VAL A 101 31.96 16.14 22.42
CA VAL A 101 30.73 16.70 21.84
C VAL A 101 29.54 16.43 22.75
N ILE A 102 29.39 15.19 23.23
CA ILE A 102 28.31 14.80 24.14
C ILE A 102 28.50 15.45 25.51
N GLY A 103 29.73 15.51 26.02
CA GLY A 103 30.07 16.21 27.26
C GLY A 103 29.61 17.67 27.25
N ALA A 104 29.72 18.34 26.09
CA ALA A 104 29.29 19.73 25.91
C ALA A 104 27.77 19.93 25.77
N VAL A 105 26.96 18.86 25.74
CA VAL A 105 25.50 18.98 25.69
C VAL A 105 24.99 19.69 26.94
N ASP A 106 24.19 20.72 26.70
CA ASP A 106 23.48 21.50 27.72
C ASP A 106 22.21 20.75 28.12
N VAL A 107 22.26 20.01 29.23
CA VAL A 107 21.18 19.12 29.67
C VAL A 107 19.89 19.90 29.97
N ASP A 108 19.99 21.11 30.53
CA ASP A 108 18.83 21.92 30.87
C ASP A 108 18.07 22.38 29.62
N LYS A 109 18.79 22.82 28.57
CA LYS A 109 18.18 23.11 27.27
C LYS A 109 17.71 21.86 26.56
N PHE A 110 18.48 20.79 26.64
CA PHE A 110 18.11 19.53 26.02
C PHE A 110 16.82 18.97 26.62
N THR A 111 16.56 19.17 27.91
CA THR A 111 15.38 18.65 28.62
C THR A 111 14.22 19.64 28.76
N SER A 112 14.35 20.86 28.22
CA SER A 112 13.34 21.92 28.38
C SER A 112 12.06 21.72 27.56
N ASP A 113 12.12 20.96 26.47
CA ASP A 113 10.95 20.61 25.65
C ASP A 113 10.21 19.39 26.22
N ALA A 114 8.90 19.32 26.01
CA ALA A 114 8.00 18.37 26.70
C ALA A 114 8.35 16.87 26.51
N ASP A 115 9.21 16.52 25.54
CA ASP A 115 9.83 15.20 25.41
C ASP A 115 10.95 15.24 24.34
N PRO A 116 12.19 15.61 24.68
CA PRO A 116 13.26 15.83 23.70
C PRO A 116 13.62 14.54 22.95
N TRP A 117 13.49 13.43 23.66
CA TRP A 117 13.83 12.09 23.22
C TRP A 117 12.83 11.50 22.23
N LEU A 118 11.62 12.04 22.19
CA LEU A 118 10.54 11.57 21.33
C LEU A 118 10.91 11.67 19.85
N TYR A 119 11.49 12.80 19.45
CA TYR A 119 11.90 13.07 18.07
C TYR A 119 13.41 12.88 17.86
N PHE A 120 14.21 12.92 18.93
CA PHE A 120 15.66 12.83 18.84
C PHE A 120 16.17 11.62 18.07
N TYR A 121 15.62 10.42 18.30
CA TYR A 121 16.06 9.21 17.58
C TYR A 121 15.75 9.31 16.08
N GLU A 122 14.58 9.84 15.73
CA GLU A 122 14.14 10.01 14.35
C GLU A 122 14.98 11.08 13.62
N ASP A 123 15.25 12.21 14.28
CA ASP A 123 16.07 13.30 13.75
C ASP A 123 17.55 12.87 13.63
N PHE A 124 18.06 12.15 14.61
CA PHE A 124 19.40 11.54 14.56
C PHE A 124 19.50 10.59 13.37
N LEU A 125 18.55 9.67 13.19
CA LEU A 125 18.59 8.74 12.05
C LEU A 125 18.45 9.45 10.71
N ALA A 126 17.66 10.52 10.61
CA ALA A 126 17.59 11.32 9.39
C ALA A 126 18.92 11.98 9.05
N ALA A 127 19.69 12.43 10.04
CA ALA A 127 21.00 13.04 9.82
C ALA A 127 22.10 11.99 9.61
N TYR A 128 22.04 10.87 10.33
CA TYR A 128 23.06 9.82 10.36
C TYR A 128 22.98 8.88 9.16
N ASP A 129 21.80 8.28 8.92
CA ASP A 129 21.55 7.40 7.77
C ASP A 129 20.07 7.48 7.33
N PRO A 130 19.73 8.37 6.38
CA PRO A 130 18.38 8.51 5.85
C PRO A 130 17.83 7.22 5.22
N LYS A 131 18.71 6.37 4.70
CA LYS A 131 18.33 5.10 4.09
C LYS A 131 17.98 4.08 5.17
N MET A 132 18.76 4.00 6.24
CA MET A 132 18.44 3.16 7.40
C MET A 132 17.13 3.61 8.07
N ARG A 133 16.85 4.91 8.14
CA ARG A 133 15.55 5.43 8.58
C ARG A 133 14.40 4.91 7.72
N ALA A 134 14.56 4.96 6.39
CA ALA A 134 13.55 4.46 5.45
C ALA A 134 13.38 2.94 5.52
N ASP A 135 14.48 2.19 5.67
CA ASP A 135 14.50 0.72 5.70
C ASP A 135 14.00 0.16 7.05
N ALA A 136 14.27 0.84 8.16
CA ALA A 136 13.81 0.45 9.50
C ALA A 136 12.32 0.79 9.75
N GLY A 137 11.74 1.69 8.96
CA GLY A 137 10.31 2.03 9.02
C GLY A 137 9.88 2.59 10.38
N VAL A 138 10.80 3.24 11.12
CA VAL A 138 10.57 3.79 12.45
C VAL A 138 9.81 5.11 12.29
N TYR A 139 8.49 5.07 12.47
CA TYR A 139 7.64 6.27 12.49
C TYR A 139 7.12 6.50 13.89
N TYR A 140 7.22 7.74 14.36
CA TYR A 140 6.57 8.13 15.61
C TYR A 140 5.06 7.86 15.55
N THR A 141 4.54 7.20 16.57
CA THR A 141 3.09 6.95 16.67
C THR A 141 2.44 8.18 17.30
N PRO A 142 1.52 8.87 16.59
CA PRO A 142 0.89 10.08 17.10
C PRO A 142 0.29 9.88 18.50
N VAL A 143 0.60 10.80 19.42
CA VAL A 143 0.22 10.69 20.84
C VAL A 143 -1.29 10.48 21.03
N GLN A 144 -2.11 11.13 20.21
CA GLN A 144 -3.58 11.03 20.27
C GLN A 144 -4.08 9.60 20.04
N ILE A 145 -3.43 8.86 19.12
CA ILE A 145 -3.77 7.47 18.83
C ILE A 145 -3.36 6.56 19.98
N VAL A 146 -2.19 6.81 20.57
CA VAL A 146 -1.65 6.04 21.69
C VAL A 146 -2.54 6.24 22.92
N GLU A 147 -2.89 7.48 23.24
CA GLU A 147 -3.78 7.83 24.36
C GLU A 147 -5.18 7.23 24.20
N MET A 148 -5.74 7.25 22.98
CA MET A 148 -7.00 6.59 22.67
C MET A 148 -6.92 5.07 22.92
N GLN A 149 -5.87 4.40 22.44
CA GLN A 149 -5.70 2.96 22.68
C GLN A 149 -5.56 2.62 24.17
N VAL A 150 -4.73 3.36 24.91
CA VAL A 150 -4.53 3.14 26.34
C VAL A 150 -5.83 3.36 27.11
N ARG A 151 -6.58 4.43 26.80
CA ARG A 151 -7.88 4.71 27.43
C ARG A 151 -8.90 3.61 27.17
N LEU A 152 -9.04 3.15 25.93
CA LEU A 152 -9.99 2.07 25.60
C LEU A 152 -9.55 0.73 26.20
N LEU A 153 -8.26 0.42 26.25
CA LEU A 153 -7.76 -0.78 26.94
C LEU A 153 -8.09 -0.77 28.43
N ASP A 154 -7.90 0.36 29.10
CA ASP A 154 -8.27 0.55 30.50
C ASP A 154 -9.77 0.33 30.73
N GLU A 155 -10.62 0.88 29.85
CA GLU A 155 -12.08 0.67 29.85
C GLU A 155 -12.45 -0.79 29.61
N ILE A 156 -11.81 -1.49 28.66
CA ILE A 156 -12.02 -2.91 28.38
C ILE A 156 -11.68 -3.75 29.62
N LEU A 157 -10.57 -3.47 30.31
CA LEU A 157 -10.18 -4.19 31.52
C LEU A 157 -11.19 -3.99 32.66
N LYS A 158 -11.67 -2.75 32.83
CA LYS A 158 -12.70 -2.40 33.81
C LYS A 158 -14.03 -3.12 33.53
N THR A 159 -14.49 -3.09 32.28
CA THR A 159 -15.84 -3.55 31.90
C THR A 159 -15.91 -5.04 31.56
N ARG A 160 -14.93 -5.59 30.83
CA ARG A 160 -14.94 -6.98 30.32
C ARG A 160 -14.16 -7.96 31.18
N PHE A 161 -13.16 -7.49 31.92
CA PHE A 161 -12.30 -8.35 32.76
C PHE A 161 -12.59 -8.20 34.26
N GLY A 162 -13.45 -7.25 34.66
CA GLY A 162 -13.82 -7.02 36.06
C GLY A 162 -12.64 -6.50 36.89
N ARG A 163 -11.76 -5.70 36.28
CA ARG A 163 -10.58 -5.10 36.92
C ARG A 163 -10.87 -3.64 37.21
N PRO A 164 -11.35 -3.27 38.41
CA PRO A 164 -11.81 -1.89 38.68
C PRO A 164 -10.71 -0.83 38.52
N ASN A 165 -9.45 -1.21 38.74
CA ASN A 165 -8.29 -0.34 38.54
C ASN A 165 -7.74 -0.39 37.10
N GLY A 166 -8.38 -1.14 36.20
CA GLY A 166 -7.99 -1.26 34.79
C GLY A 166 -6.52 -1.63 34.60
N LEU A 167 -5.78 -0.79 33.86
CA LEU A 167 -4.33 -0.95 33.65
C LEU A 167 -3.50 -0.80 34.94
N GLY A 168 -4.08 -0.21 35.99
CA GLY A 168 -3.48 -0.08 37.32
C GLY A 168 -3.58 -1.33 38.20
N ASP A 169 -4.31 -2.38 37.78
CA ASP A 169 -4.46 -3.62 38.56
C ASP A 169 -3.15 -4.44 38.58
N ASP A 170 -2.69 -4.84 39.77
CA ASP A 170 -1.40 -5.54 39.96
C ASP A 170 -1.32 -6.89 39.23
N ALA A 171 -2.45 -7.53 38.93
CA ALA A 171 -2.49 -8.79 38.18
C ALA A 171 -2.55 -8.57 36.65
N THR A 172 -2.48 -7.33 36.17
CA THR A 172 -2.51 -6.97 34.76
C THR A 172 -1.12 -6.69 34.23
N SER A 173 -0.45 -7.74 33.75
CA SER A 173 0.82 -7.61 33.03
C SER A 173 0.59 -7.10 31.60
N VAL A 174 1.41 -6.15 31.18
CA VAL A 174 1.32 -5.48 29.88
C VAL A 174 2.64 -5.67 29.13
N LEU A 175 2.58 -5.96 27.83
CA LEU A 175 3.75 -6.10 26.97
C LEU A 175 3.59 -5.25 25.71
N ASP A 176 4.59 -4.42 25.41
CA ASP A 176 4.83 -3.93 24.04
C ASP A 176 5.98 -4.74 23.43
N ASN A 177 5.66 -5.60 22.47
CA ASN A 177 6.65 -6.47 21.85
C ASN A 177 7.38 -5.83 20.65
N ALA A 178 7.16 -4.55 20.36
CA ALA A 178 7.91 -3.76 19.38
C ALA A 178 7.96 -2.29 19.83
N THR A 179 8.63 -2.06 20.97
CA THR A 179 8.44 -0.84 21.77
C THR A 179 9.04 0.43 21.16
N GLY A 180 10.03 0.30 20.28
CA GLY A 180 10.80 1.43 19.76
C GLY A 180 11.42 2.20 20.92
N THR A 181 11.08 3.48 21.03
CA THR A 181 11.52 4.37 22.11
C THR A 181 10.59 4.38 23.34
N ALA A 182 9.79 3.31 23.54
CA ALA A 182 8.82 3.14 24.63
C ALA A 182 7.57 4.05 24.60
N THR A 183 7.07 4.40 23.41
CA THR A 183 5.88 5.26 23.30
C THR A 183 4.65 4.69 24.03
N TYR A 184 4.32 3.39 23.84
CA TYR A 184 3.17 2.78 24.52
C TYR A 184 3.44 2.50 26.02
N PRO A 185 4.57 1.92 26.45
CA PRO A 185 4.85 1.75 27.87
C PRO A 185 4.79 3.07 28.66
N LEU A 186 5.32 4.16 28.11
CA LEU A 186 5.24 5.48 28.74
C LEU A 186 3.80 6.00 28.84
N ALA A 187 2.98 5.79 27.80
CA ALA A 187 1.59 6.19 27.83
C ALA A 187 0.78 5.39 28.87
N VAL A 188 1.03 4.07 28.97
CA VAL A 188 0.44 3.23 30.02
C VAL A 188 0.87 3.72 31.40
N ALA A 189 2.16 3.96 31.63
CA ALA A 189 2.67 4.45 32.90
C ALA A 189 2.04 5.80 33.27
N ARG A 190 2.03 6.77 32.35
CA ARG A 190 1.40 8.09 32.55
C ARG A 190 -0.07 7.98 32.89
N HIS A 191 -0.82 7.14 32.18
CA HIS A 191 -2.24 6.93 32.41
C HIS A 191 -2.53 6.34 33.80
N VAL A 192 -1.76 5.33 34.21
CA VAL A 192 -1.90 4.67 35.51
C VAL A 192 -1.47 5.60 36.64
N LEU A 193 -0.31 6.25 36.53
CA LEU A 193 0.21 7.17 37.55
C LEU A 193 -0.71 8.39 37.75
N GLY A 194 -1.28 8.93 36.67
CA GLY A 194 -2.21 10.05 36.72
C GLY A 194 -3.55 9.74 37.41
N GLN A 195 -3.91 8.46 37.54
CA GLN A 195 -5.15 8.00 38.20
C GLN A 195 -4.91 7.33 39.55
N ALA A 196 -3.65 7.04 39.90
CA ALA A 196 -3.30 6.30 41.10
C ALA A 196 -3.49 7.15 42.37
N ALA A 197 -4.05 6.56 43.42
CA ALA A 197 -4.12 7.19 44.73
C ALA A 197 -2.72 7.37 45.38
N SER A 198 -1.80 6.44 45.07
CA SER A 198 -0.39 6.46 45.47
C SER A 198 0.47 6.28 44.23
N PRO A 199 1.02 7.37 43.65
CA PRO A 199 1.91 7.27 42.48
C PRO A 199 3.13 6.40 42.73
N GLN A 200 3.69 6.38 43.95
CA GLN A 200 4.84 5.54 44.29
C GLN A 200 4.51 4.05 44.22
N ASP A 201 3.37 3.64 44.76
CA ASP A 201 2.99 2.22 44.75
C ASP A 201 2.62 1.74 43.35
N ALA A 202 1.94 2.60 42.59
CA ALA A 202 1.66 2.36 41.17
C ALA A 202 2.95 2.25 40.34
N ALA A 203 3.95 3.11 40.59
CA ALA A 203 5.24 3.05 39.92
C ALA A 203 6.00 1.74 40.22
N ARG A 204 6.02 1.30 41.48
CA ARG A 204 6.61 0.00 41.87
C ARG A 204 5.90 -1.18 41.22
N SER A 205 4.56 -1.14 41.18
CA SER A 205 3.73 -2.16 40.52
C SER A 205 4.05 -2.23 39.02
N LEU A 206 4.07 -1.07 38.34
CA LEU A 206 4.40 -0.99 36.92
C LEU A 206 5.80 -1.54 36.62
N ALA A 207 6.82 -1.20 37.43
CA ALA A 207 8.18 -1.71 37.27
C ALA A 207 8.26 -3.25 37.26
N GLN A 208 7.31 -3.95 37.89
CA GLN A 208 7.29 -5.41 37.97
C GLN A 208 6.49 -6.08 36.84
N ARG A 209 5.54 -5.39 36.22
CA ARG A 209 4.54 -6.01 35.30
C ARG A 209 4.40 -5.35 33.94
N LEU A 210 5.11 -4.24 33.69
CA LEU A 210 5.18 -3.58 32.39
C LEU A 210 6.46 -4.04 31.67
N TYR A 211 6.27 -4.78 30.59
CA TYR A 211 7.32 -5.39 29.79
C TYR A 211 7.42 -4.73 28.42
N ALA A 212 8.63 -4.68 27.87
CA ALA A 212 8.85 -4.18 26.53
C ALA A 212 9.97 -4.96 25.82
N PHE A 213 9.80 -5.23 24.53
CA PHE A 213 10.84 -5.81 23.68
C PHE A 213 11.23 -4.84 22.57
N GLU A 214 12.52 -4.76 22.30
CA GLU A 214 13.08 -4.02 21.18
C GLU A 214 14.17 -4.82 20.49
N LEU A 215 14.26 -4.75 19.16
CA LEU A 215 15.30 -5.42 18.38
C LEU A 215 16.55 -4.55 18.22
N LEU A 216 16.36 -3.23 18.14
CA LEU A 216 17.43 -2.25 17.90
C LEU A 216 17.97 -1.68 19.22
N MET A 217 19.29 -1.72 19.36
CA MET A 217 19.98 -1.34 20.59
C MET A 217 19.84 0.16 20.93
N GLY A 218 19.80 1.06 19.93
CA GLY A 218 19.57 2.50 20.14
C GLY A 218 18.19 2.81 20.74
N PRO A 219 17.07 2.44 20.08
CA PRO A 219 15.73 2.60 20.63
C PRO A 219 15.53 1.92 21.98
N TYR A 220 16.11 0.73 22.17
CA TYR A 220 16.12 0.04 23.46
C TYR A 220 16.69 0.94 24.57
N ALA A 221 17.82 1.60 24.33
CA ALA A 221 18.49 2.41 25.36
C ALA A 221 17.64 3.61 25.74
N VAL A 222 17.03 4.26 24.73
CA VAL A 222 16.09 5.38 24.93
C VAL A 222 14.84 4.92 25.68
N ALA A 223 14.30 3.75 25.32
CA ALA A 223 13.14 3.15 26.00
C ALA A 223 13.42 2.88 27.48
N HIS A 224 14.56 2.27 27.79
CA HIS A 224 14.97 1.95 29.16
C HIS A 224 15.09 3.22 30.01
N MET A 225 15.82 4.22 29.53
CA MET A 225 15.97 5.52 30.20
C MET A 225 14.63 6.22 30.43
N ARG A 226 13.82 6.43 29.39
CA ARG A 226 12.59 7.22 29.51
C ARG A 226 11.63 6.58 30.51
N LEU A 227 11.55 5.24 30.52
CA LEU A 227 10.70 4.53 31.44
C LEU A 227 11.24 4.59 32.88
N THR A 228 12.56 4.45 33.08
CA THR A 228 13.20 4.67 34.38
C THR A 228 12.89 6.06 34.93
N GLN A 229 13.16 7.11 34.15
CA GLN A 229 12.91 8.51 34.54
C GLN A 229 11.45 8.76 34.88
N MET A 230 10.51 8.23 34.09
CA MET A 230 9.07 8.35 34.36
C MET A 230 8.71 7.74 35.72
N LEU A 231 9.18 6.53 36.02
CA LEU A 231 8.86 5.86 37.28
C LEU A 231 9.55 6.53 38.48
N GLU A 232 10.82 6.87 38.37
CA GLU A 232 11.60 7.52 39.43
C GLU A 232 11.16 8.96 39.71
N SER A 233 10.51 9.64 38.74
CA SER A 233 9.89 10.96 38.97
C SER A 233 8.84 10.97 40.10
N THR A 234 8.34 9.79 40.48
CA THR A 234 7.43 9.62 41.63
C THR A 234 8.15 9.58 43.00
N GLY A 235 9.49 9.52 42.99
CA GLY A 235 10.34 9.43 44.18
C GLY A 235 10.68 8.00 44.62
N ILE A 236 10.53 7.01 43.74
CA ILE A 236 10.98 5.63 44.00
C ILE A 236 12.40 5.42 43.49
N GLU A 237 13.13 4.46 44.07
CA GLU A 237 14.38 3.93 43.53
C GLU A 237 14.09 2.53 42.96
N LEU A 238 14.40 2.30 41.67
CA LEU A 238 14.20 1.00 41.02
C LEU A 238 15.29 -0.01 41.39
N GLY A 239 16.46 0.48 41.82
CA GLY A 239 17.59 -0.36 42.22
C GLY A 239 18.11 -1.25 41.10
N LYS A 240 18.67 -2.40 41.46
CA LYS A 240 19.39 -3.30 40.53
C LYS A 240 18.53 -3.96 39.47
N ASP A 241 17.20 -4.01 39.67
CA ASP A 241 16.28 -4.72 38.80
C ASP A 241 15.74 -3.84 37.66
N GLY A 242 15.76 -2.50 37.84
CA GLY A 242 15.46 -1.53 36.79
C GLY A 242 14.05 -1.66 36.20
N VAL A 243 13.94 -1.44 34.90
CA VAL A 243 12.69 -1.61 34.13
C VAL A 243 12.78 -2.88 33.28
N ASN A 244 11.63 -3.49 32.95
CA ASN A 244 11.59 -4.70 32.12
C ASN A 244 11.57 -4.39 30.62
N VAL A 245 12.59 -3.68 30.13
CA VAL A 245 12.82 -3.45 28.70
C VAL A 245 13.93 -4.40 28.27
N TYR A 246 13.70 -5.25 27.28
CA TYR A 246 14.66 -6.28 26.85
C TYR A 246 15.03 -6.19 25.38
N LEU A 247 16.32 -6.36 25.10
CA LEU A 247 16.85 -6.39 23.74
C LEU A 247 16.67 -7.79 23.14
N THR A 248 15.68 -7.98 22.27
CA THR A 248 15.36 -9.30 21.74
C THR A 248 14.52 -9.26 20.46
N ASN A 249 14.60 -10.33 19.67
CA ASN A 249 13.66 -10.55 18.58
C ASN A 249 12.38 -11.21 19.10
N SER A 250 11.27 -10.49 19.09
CA SER A 250 9.98 -10.99 19.59
C SER A 250 9.51 -12.30 18.94
N LEU A 251 9.85 -12.54 17.67
CA LEU A 251 9.36 -13.71 16.91
C LEU A 251 10.20 -14.98 17.09
N THR A 252 11.33 -14.91 17.81
CA THR A 252 12.15 -16.09 18.08
C THR A 252 11.64 -16.86 19.28
N ASP A 253 11.90 -18.17 19.28
CA ASP A 253 11.67 -19.04 20.43
C ASP A 253 12.39 -18.51 21.69
N PRO A 254 11.79 -18.63 22.90
CA PRO A 254 12.43 -18.31 24.18
C PRO A 254 13.83 -18.89 24.42
N GLY A 255 14.25 -19.95 23.72
CA GLY A 255 15.55 -20.58 23.93
C GLY A 255 15.66 -21.34 25.25
N ASP A 256 16.88 -21.74 25.62
CA ASP A 256 17.13 -22.44 26.90
C ASP A 256 17.14 -21.45 28.07
N VAL A 257 16.03 -21.40 28.81
CA VAL A 257 15.86 -20.59 30.02
C VAL A 257 16.35 -21.28 31.30
N SER A 258 16.86 -22.51 31.21
CA SER A 258 17.19 -23.38 32.37
C SER A 258 18.63 -23.24 32.87
N ALA A 259 19.51 -22.61 32.10
CA ALA A 259 20.86 -22.30 32.54
C ALA A 259 20.84 -21.09 33.48
N ASP A 260 21.05 -21.31 34.79
CA ASP A 260 21.55 -20.24 35.65
C ASP A 260 22.85 -19.71 35.01
N GLY A 261 23.00 -18.39 34.90
CA GLY A 261 24.16 -17.70 34.29
C GLY A 261 25.51 -17.91 35.00
N ASN A 262 25.69 -19.04 35.70
CA ASN A 262 26.85 -19.43 36.47
C ASN A 262 27.95 -20.12 35.63
N GLN A 263 27.88 -20.07 34.30
CA GLN A 263 29.08 -20.29 33.50
C GLN A 263 29.99 -19.08 33.73
N MET A 264 31.15 -19.28 34.35
CA MET A 264 32.18 -18.25 34.50
C MET A 264 32.62 -17.73 33.13
N THR A 265 31.87 -16.78 32.57
CA THR A 265 32.30 -15.99 31.43
C THR A 265 33.37 -15.02 31.93
N LEU A 266 34.55 -15.01 31.33
CA LEU A 266 35.68 -14.12 31.67
C LEU A 266 35.36 -12.62 31.49
N TRP A 267 34.14 -12.26 31.07
CA TRP A 267 33.76 -10.92 30.66
C TRP A 267 32.33 -10.59 31.11
N GLU A 268 32.18 -9.48 31.83
CA GLU A 268 30.91 -9.06 32.44
C GLU A 268 29.82 -8.72 31.41
N VAL A 269 30.20 -8.17 30.24
CA VAL A 269 29.24 -7.84 29.16
C VAL A 269 28.55 -9.09 28.61
N MET A 270 29.25 -10.23 28.56
CA MET A 270 28.66 -11.49 28.10
C MET A 270 27.66 -12.04 29.12
N ALA A 271 27.92 -11.86 30.42
CA ALA A 271 26.96 -12.24 31.46
C ALA A 271 25.69 -11.37 31.38
N ASP A 272 25.84 -10.07 31.15
CA ASP A 272 24.71 -9.14 31.01
C ASP A 272 23.87 -9.43 29.74
N ILE A 273 24.49 -9.74 28.60
CA ILE A 273 23.78 -10.15 27.36
C ILE A 273 23.02 -11.48 27.55
N ASN A 274 23.66 -12.46 28.19
CA ASN A 274 23.04 -13.75 28.46
C ASN A 274 21.84 -13.61 29.40
N GLU A 275 21.97 -12.77 30.43
CA GLU A 275 20.88 -12.51 31.38
C GLU A 275 19.71 -11.75 30.72
N GLU A 276 19.99 -10.77 29.86
CA GLU A 276 18.97 -10.10 29.02
C GLU A 276 18.20 -11.09 28.15
N THR A 277 18.93 -11.96 27.45
CA THR A 277 18.35 -13.00 26.59
C THR A 277 17.48 -13.97 27.41
N ARG A 278 17.95 -14.37 28.58
CA ARG A 278 17.23 -15.25 29.51
C ARG A 278 15.94 -14.61 30.02
N LYS A 279 16.01 -13.35 30.50
CA LYS A 279 14.83 -12.60 30.98
C LYS A 279 13.80 -12.40 29.87
N ALA A 280 14.24 -12.06 28.67
CA ALA A 280 13.37 -12.02 27.50
C ALA A 280 12.71 -13.40 27.25
N GLY A 281 13.48 -14.48 27.32
CA GLY A 281 12.97 -15.85 27.21
C GLY A 281 11.89 -16.20 28.25
N LEU A 282 12.06 -15.78 29.51
CA LEU A 282 11.06 -15.94 30.57
C LEU A 282 9.75 -15.19 30.27
N VAL A 283 9.83 -14.02 29.64
CA VAL A 283 8.64 -13.28 29.22
C VAL A 283 7.97 -13.93 28.01
N LYS A 284 8.76 -14.45 27.06
CA LYS A 284 8.25 -15.11 25.85
C LYS A 284 7.61 -16.46 26.13
N ASN A 285 8.04 -17.21 27.14
CA ASN A 285 7.51 -18.54 27.45
C ASN A 285 6.29 -18.49 28.39
N ASP A 286 5.75 -19.66 28.72
CA ASP A 286 4.57 -19.82 29.56
C ASP A 286 4.81 -19.54 31.05
N GLN A 287 5.96 -19.01 31.49
CA GLN A 287 6.22 -18.68 32.90
C GLN A 287 5.77 -17.26 33.28
N THR A 288 5.75 -16.34 32.32
CA THR A 288 5.22 -14.97 32.54
C THR A 288 3.81 -14.84 31.92
N PRO A 289 2.75 -14.65 32.73
CA PRO A 289 1.41 -14.35 32.20
C PRO A 289 1.39 -12.93 31.65
N ILE A 290 0.95 -12.77 30.42
CA ILE A 290 0.71 -11.46 29.81
C ILE A 290 -0.78 -11.30 29.55
N ARG A 291 -1.37 -10.20 30.03
CA ARG A 291 -2.81 -9.95 29.91
C ARG A 291 -3.14 -9.02 28.75
N VAL A 292 -2.25 -8.08 28.47
CA VAL A 292 -2.40 -7.07 27.42
C VAL A 292 -1.14 -7.04 26.59
N ILE A 293 -1.28 -7.15 25.27
CA ILE A 293 -0.24 -6.76 24.31
C ILE A 293 -0.76 -5.57 23.54
N LEU A 294 0.02 -4.49 23.50
CA LEU A 294 -0.29 -3.31 22.70
C LEU A 294 0.95 -2.76 22.01
N GLY A 295 0.79 -2.02 20.91
CA GLY A 295 1.96 -1.46 20.22
C GLY A 295 1.72 -0.99 18.79
N ASN A 296 2.83 -0.68 18.11
CA ASN A 296 2.88 -0.40 16.67
C ASN A 296 3.94 -1.33 16.02
N PRO A 297 3.58 -2.56 15.64
CA PRO A 297 4.53 -3.50 15.04
C PRO A 297 4.97 -3.04 13.64
N PRO A 298 6.16 -3.41 13.16
CA PRO A 298 6.70 -2.92 11.89
C PRO A 298 5.92 -3.41 10.64
N TYR A 299 5.93 -2.59 9.59
CA TYR A 299 5.21 -2.83 8.32
C TYR A 299 6.17 -3.14 7.17
N ASP A 300 6.61 -4.38 7.03
CA ASP A 300 7.42 -4.79 5.88
C ASP A 300 6.79 -5.97 5.12
N ARG A 301 6.43 -5.72 3.86
CA ARG A 301 5.94 -6.76 2.96
C ARG A 301 7.11 -7.42 2.24
N GLY A 302 7.24 -8.72 2.41
CA GLY A 302 8.38 -9.47 1.90
C GLY A 302 8.04 -10.86 1.38
N SER A 303 9.07 -11.60 1.00
CA SER A 303 8.98 -13.05 0.88
C SER A 303 9.23 -13.69 2.24
N ARG A 304 8.78 -14.94 2.43
CA ARG A 304 9.14 -15.75 3.59
C ARG A 304 10.66 -15.79 3.83
N LYS A 305 11.46 -15.89 2.76
CA LYS A 305 12.93 -15.86 2.83
C LYS A 305 13.45 -14.51 3.32
N LYS A 306 12.86 -13.38 2.87
CA LYS A 306 13.22 -12.04 3.35
C LYS A 306 12.91 -11.90 4.84
N ALA A 307 11.73 -12.37 5.28
CA ALA A 307 11.28 -12.30 6.66
C ALA A 307 12.09 -13.17 7.63
N LEU A 308 12.56 -14.34 7.19
CA LEU A 308 13.51 -15.16 7.95
C LEU A 308 14.90 -14.53 8.02
N GLY A 309 15.24 -13.65 7.06
CA GLY A 309 16.56 -13.03 6.96
C GLY A 309 17.68 -14.07 6.86
N SER A 310 18.84 -13.73 7.43
CA SER A 310 19.97 -14.62 7.68
C SER A 310 19.91 -15.24 9.09
N GLY A 311 18.70 -15.38 9.66
CA GLY A 311 18.39 -15.66 11.07
C GLY A 311 19.12 -16.82 11.77
N SER A 312 18.96 -16.90 13.10
CA SER A 312 19.71 -17.80 13.97
C SER A 312 19.39 -19.26 13.66
N THR A 313 20.42 -20.09 13.47
CA THR A 313 20.25 -21.54 13.45
C THR A 313 19.91 -22.11 14.82
N GLU A 314 20.10 -21.33 15.91
CA GLU A 314 19.86 -21.75 17.28
C GLU A 314 18.46 -21.39 17.79
N HIS A 315 17.98 -20.18 17.50
CA HIS A 315 16.63 -19.74 17.89
C HIS A 315 15.73 -19.58 16.67
N ARG A 316 14.84 -20.57 16.47
CA ARG A 316 13.91 -20.59 15.33
C ARG A 316 12.85 -19.51 15.46
N ASN A 317 12.40 -18.97 14.33
CA ASN A 317 11.24 -18.09 14.28
C ASN A 317 9.96 -18.92 14.43
N ILE A 318 9.29 -18.86 15.58
CA ILE A 318 8.14 -19.74 15.87
C ILE A 318 6.93 -19.48 14.95
N VAL A 319 6.83 -18.27 14.39
CA VAL A 319 5.72 -17.91 13.50
C VAL A 319 5.95 -18.48 12.11
N LEU A 320 7.20 -18.47 11.66
CA LEU A 320 7.56 -18.84 10.31
C LEU A 320 8.12 -20.25 10.22
N GLU A 321 8.60 -20.89 11.27
CA GLU A 321 9.30 -22.16 11.18
C GLU A 321 8.65 -23.23 12.07
N GLU A 322 8.79 -24.49 11.66
CA GLU A 322 8.40 -25.61 12.51
C GLU A 322 9.29 -25.64 13.77
N HIS A 323 8.64 -25.83 14.91
CA HIS A 323 9.31 -25.81 16.20
C HIS A 323 8.74 -26.91 17.12
N ASN A 324 9.62 -27.72 17.71
CA ASN A 324 9.26 -28.85 18.59
C ASN A 324 8.19 -29.79 18.04
N GLY A 325 8.21 -30.06 16.72
CA GLY A 325 7.23 -30.94 16.05
C GLY A 325 5.87 -30.28 15.80
N HIS A 326 5.71 -29.00 16.13
CA HIS A 326 4.54 -28.20 15.79
C HIS A 326 4.79 -27.40 14.50
N PRO A 327 3.83 -27.37 13.56
CA PRO A 327 3.92 -26.52 12.39
C PRO A 327 4.14 -25.05 12.76
N ALA A 328 4.72 -24.29 11.83
CA ALA A 328 4.85 -22.84 11.95
C ALA A 328 3.49 -22.19 12.25
N LEU A 329 3.42 -21.28 13.22
CA LEU A 329 2.14 -20.70 13.64
C LEU A 329 1.39 -19.99 12.50
N LEU A 330 2.10 -19.48 11.48
CA LEU A 330 1.49 -18.84 10.31
C LEU A 330 0.64 -19.81 9.45
N GLU A 331 0.85 -21.13 9.57
CA GLU A 331 0.05 -22.13 8.84
C GLU A 331 -1.43 -22.05 9.20
N ASP A 332 -1.77 -21.57 10.40
CA ASP A 332 -3.14 -21.30 10.83
C ASP A 332 -3.86 -20.29 9.92
N PHE A 333 -3.13 -19.38 9.28
CA PHE A 333 -3.68 -18.41 8.33
C PHE A 333 -3.62 -18.91 6.88
N ILE A 334 -2.59 -19.70 6.54
CA ILE A 334 -2.33 -20.17 5.17
C ILE A 334 -3.28 -21.31 4.78
N LYS A 335 -3.54 -22.25 5.70
CA LYS A 335 -4.33 -23.44 5.42
C LYS A 335 -5.78 -23.11 5.03
N PRO A 336 -6.54 -22.27 5.77
CA PRO A 336 -7.91 -21.89 5.38
C PRO A 336 -7.96 -21.19 4.01
N LEU A 337 -6.95 -20.36 3.70
CA LEU A 337 -6.87 -19.66 2.41
C LEU A 337 -6.64 -20.64 1.25
N THR A 338 -5.81 -21.65 1.47
CA THR A 338 -5.51 -22.68 0.47
C THR A 338 -6.70 -23.61 0.25
N GLU A 339 -7.39 -24.01 1.32
CA GLU A 339 -8.62 -24.82 1.28
C GLU A 339 -9.77 -24.10 0.54
N LYS A 340 -9.85 -22.77 0.63
CA LYS A 340 -10.79 -21.92 -0.13
C LYS A 340 -10.37 -21.71 -1.61
N GLY A 341 -9.32 -22.38 -2.10
CA GLY A 341 -8.83 -22.25 -3.48
C GLY A 341 -8.08 -20.94 -3.75
N GLN A 342 -7.71 -20.18 -2.72
CA GLN A 342 -7.08 -18.86 -2.83
C GLN A 342 -5.57 -18.89 -2.56
N GLY A 343 -4.90 -20.04 -2.74
CA GLY A 343 -3.47 -20.23 -2.46
C GLY A 343 -2.54 -19.23 -3.17
N GLY A 344 -2.92 -18.70 -4.34
CA GLY A 344 -2.17 -17.65 -5.04
C GLY A 344 -2.08 -16.31 -4.27
N GLN A 345 -2.88 -16.12 -3.22
CA GLN A 345 -2.92 -14.93 -2.39
C GLN A 345 -2.05 -15.02 -1.13
N VAL A 346 -1.45 -16.17 -0.82
CA VAL A 346 -0.60 -16.40 0.38
C VAL A 346 0.54 -15.38 0.48
N LYS A 347 1.06 -14.90 -0.65
CA LYS A 347 2.09 -13.84 -0.69
C LYS A 347 1.73 -12.55 0.06
N ASN A 348 0.45 -12.31 0.35
CA ASN A 348 -0.01 -11.14 1.10
C ASN A 348 0.15 -11.31 2.61
N LEU A 349 0.15 -12.56 3.11
CA LEU A 349 0.36 -12.90 4.52
C LEU A 349 1.82 -12.76 4.95
N TYR A 350 2.77 -12.71 4.00
CA TYR A 350 4.17 -12.48 4.30
C TYR A 350 4.46 -11.00 4.58
N ASN A 351 3.99 -10.53 5.73
CA ASN A 351 4.13 -9.16 6.20
C ASN A 351 4.40 -9.14 7.71
N THR A 352 5.35 -8.33 8.16
CA THR A 352 5.82 -8.38 9.55
C THR A 352 4.70 -8.12 10.57
N TYR A 353 3.81 -7.17 10.35
CA TYR A 353 2.68 -6.93 11.28
C TYR A 353 1.77 -8.18 11.44
N VAL A 354 1.63 -9.01 10.40
CA VAL A 354 0.85 -10.26 10.45
C VAL A 354 1.51 -11.26 11.39
N TYR A 355 2.85 -11.31 11.38
CA TYR A 355 3.60 -12.20 12.27
C TYR A 355 3.47 -11.77 13.73
N PHE A 356 3.53 -10.47 13.99
CA PHE A 356 3.32 -9.90 15.32
C PHE A 356 1.90 -10.15 15.83
N ILE A 357 0.87 -10.02 14.99
CA ILE A 357 -0.51 -10.39 15.35
C ILE A 357 -0.56 -11.88 15.74
N ARG A 358 -0.01 -12.78 14.92
CA ARG A 358 -0.05 -14.22 15.21
C ARG A 358 0.68 -14.56 16.51
N TRP A 359 1.86 -13.97 16.72
CA TRP A 359 2.68 -14.15 17.91
C TRP A 359 1.97 -13.65 19.17
N ALA A 360 1.35 -12.46 19.11
CA ALA A 360 0.61 -11.89 20.25
C ALA A 360 -0.59 -12.75 20.63
N ILE A 361 -1.33 -13.26 19.64
CA ILE A 361 -2.43 -14.20 19.87
C ILE A 361 -1.91 -15.49 20.52
N TRP A 362 -0.81 -16.04 20.02
CA TRP A 362 -0.19 -17.23 20.62
C TRP A 362 0.20 -16.97 22.09
N LYS A 363 0.90 -15.86 22.35
CA LYS A 363 1.40 -15.51 23.67
C LYS A 363 0.29 -15.30 24.70
N ILE A 364 -0.82 -14.65 24.32
CA ILE A 364 -1.90 -14.29 25.26
C ILE A 364 -3.00 -15.35 25.35
N CYS A 365 -3.30 -16.04 24.25
CA CYS A 365 -4.52 -16.85 24.15
C CYS A 365 -4.25 -18.36 24.06
N GLU A 366 -3.01 -18.80 23.80
CA GLU A 366 -2.72 -20.20 23.45
C GLU A 366 -1.63 -20.85 24.30
N GLN A 367 -0.70 -20.08 24.88
CA GLN A 367 0.39 -20.65 25.68
C GLN A 367 -0.07 -21.37 26.94
N ARG A 368 -1.10 -20.85 27.63
CA ARG A 368 -1.65 -21.48 28.83
C ARG A 368 -3.12 -21.81 28.68
N GLU A 369 -3.52 -22.91 29.31
CA GLU A 369 -4.91 -23.35 29.29
C GLU A 369 -5.83 -22.32 30.01
N ASN A 370 -6.89 -21.88 29.33
CA ASN A 370 -7.85 -20.88 29.81
C ASN A 370 -7.25 -19.47 30.04
N GLU A 371 -6.07 -19.17 29.49
CA GLU A 371 -5.56 -17.80 29.45
C GLU A 371 -6.44 -16.95 28.53
N THR A 372 -6.60 -15.69 28.92
CA THR A 372 -7.40 -14.73 28.15
C THR A 372 -6.78 -13.36 28.28
N GLY A 373 -6.95 -12.52 27.26
CA GLY A 373 -6.42 -11.17 27.30
C GLY A 373 -6.87 -10.33 26.13
N VAL A 374 -6.15 -9.23 25.92
CA VAL A 374 -6.44 -8.25 24.89
C VAL A 374 -5.19 -7.99 24.05
N VAL A 375 -5.35 -8.01 22.74
CA VAL A 375 -4.31 -7.58 21.79
C VAL A 375 -4.79 -6.29 21.12
N SER A 376 -3.98 -5.23 21.16
CA SER A 376 -4.30 -3.96 20.49
C SER A 376 -3.14 -3.43 19.67
N TYR A 377 -3.28 -3.36 18.36
CA TYR A 377 -2.23 -2.77 17.52
C TYR A 377 -2.79 -1.73 16.57
N ILE A 378 -1.96 -0.72 16.28
CA ILE A 378 -2.05 0.03 15.03
C ILE A 378 -1.21 -0.68 13.96
N THR A 379 -1.85 -1.07 12.85
CA THR A 379 -1.18 -1.78 11.75
C THR A 379 -1.59 -1.23 10.39
N SER A 380 -0.94 -1.69 9.32
CA SER A 380 -1.54 -1.60 7.98
C SER A 380 -2.96 -2.21 8.00
N SER A 381 -3.93 -1.53 7.39
CA SER A 381 -5.34 -1.96 7.34
C SER A 381 -5.66 -2.96 6.20
N SER A 382 -4.63 -3.45 5.50
CA SER A 382 -4.79 -4.36 4.37
C SER A 382 -5.56 -5.65 4.71
N TYR A 383 -5.46 -6.14 5.94
CA TYR A 383 -6.18 -7.33 6.40
C TYR A 383 -7.68 -7.14 6.53
N LEU A 384 -8.17 -5.90 6.65
CA LEU A 384 -9.59 -5.61 6.79
C LEU A 384 -10.38 -6.04 5.56
N ARG A 385 -9.82 -5.81 4.36
CA ARG A 385 -10.52 -5.96 3.07
C ARG A 385 -9.92 -7.07 2.20
N GLY A 386 -8.59 -7.27 2.26
CA GLY A 386 -7.88 -8.04 1.23
C GLY A 386 -8.25 -9.52 1.22
N PRO A 387 -8.44 -10.15 0.04
CA PRO A 387 -8.81 -11.55 -0.06
C PRO A 387 -7.73 -12.48 0.51
N GLY A 388 -6.44 -12.11 0.38
CA GLY A 388 -5.33 -12.87 0.93
C GLY A 388 -5.27 -12.94 2.47
N PHE A 389 -6.12 -12.20 3.18
CA PHE A 389 -6.18 -12.19 4.64
C PHE A 389 -7.41 -12.91 5.20
N ALA A 390 -8.19 -13.61 4.36
CA ALA A 390 -9.37 -14.35 4.81
C ALA A 390 -9.05 -15.36 5.93
N GLY A 391 -7.92 -16.06 5.85
CA GLY A 391 -7.48 -16.98 6.90
C GLY A 391 -7.10 -16.28 8.22
N LEU A 392 -6.46 -15.11 8.17
CA LEU A 392 -6.20 -14.29 9.35
C LEU A 392 -7.50 -13.83 10.02
N ARG A 393 -8.46 -13.32 9.24
CA ARG A 393 -9.77 -12.88 9.77
C ARG A 393 -10.55 -14.04 10.40
N GLU A 394 -10.54 -15.19 9.74
CA GLU A 394 -11.13 -16.42 10.28
C GLU A 394 -10.48 -16.81 11.61
N TYR A 395 -9.16 -16.77 11.71
CA TYR A 395 -8.47 -17.09 12.95
C TYR A 395 -8.81 -16.12 14.08
N MET A 396 -8.79 -14.81 13.81
CA MET A 396 -9.17 -13.79 14.79
C MET A 396 -10.61 -14.00 15.30
N ARG A 397 -11.55 -14.35 14.41
CA ARG A 397 -12.95 -14.64 14.79
C ARG A 397 -13.11 -15.91 15.63
N ARG A 398 -12.20 -16.88 15.48
CA ARG A 398 -12.18 -18.11 16.27
C ARG A 398 -11.57 -17.91 17.66
N THR A 399 -10.62 -16.99 17.76
CA THR A 399 -9.85 -16.79 19.00
C THR A 399 -10.47 -15.73 19.92
N PHE A 400 -10.92 -14.61 19.35
CA PHE A 400 -11.51 -13.50 20.11
C PHE A 400 -13.02 -13.67 20.27
N ASP A 401 -13.58 -12.98 21.27
CA ASP A 401 -15.02 -12.88 21.50
C ASP A 401 -15.59 -11.56 20.94
N GLU A 402 -14.79 -10.49 21.01
CA GLU A 402 -15.07 -9.19 20.39
C GLU A 402 -13.83 -8.71 19.61
N ILE A 403 -14.06 -8.04 18.48
CA ILE A 403 -13.03 -7.35 17.72
C ILE A 403 -13.52 -5.93 17.43
N TRP A 404 -12.81 -4.92 17.91
CA TRP A 404 -13.13 -3.51 17.65
C TRP A 404 -12.12 -2.95 16.67
N ILE A 405 -12.57 -2.21 15.66
CA ILE A 405 -11.72 -1.73 14.56
C ILE A 405 -11.99 -0.25 14.31
N VAL A 406 -10.95 0.57 14.50
CA VAL A 406 -10.93 1.98 14.14
C VAL A 406 -10.09 2.14 12.89
N ASP A 407 -10.73 2.28 11.74
CA ASP A 407 -10.08 2.40 10.42
C ASP A 407 -9.77 3.86 10.11
N LEU A 408 -8.48 4.19 10.05
CA LEU A 408 -7.96 5.56 9.87
C LEU A 408 -7.65 5.88 8.40
N GLY A 409 -7.70 4.88 7.51
CA GLY A 409 -7.46 5.08 6.08
C GLY A 409 -6.06 5.61 5.79
N GLY A 410 -5.96 6.58 4.89
CA GLY A 410 -4.67 7.15 4.50
C GLY A 410 -3.98 6.39 3.37
N GLU A 411 -4.76 5.88 2.43
CA GLU A 411 -4.24 5.27 1.20
C GLU A 411 -3.65 6.38 0.32
N GLY A 412 -2.32 6.35 0.11
CA GLY A 412 -1.62 7.37 -0.68
C GLY A 412 -1.22 6.91 -2.09
N ARG A 413 -1.31 5.60 -2.38
CA ARG A 413 -0.94 4.99 -3.67
C ARG A 413 -2.16 4.59 -4.51
N GLY A 414 -3.31 4.48 -3.88
CA GLY A 414 -4.58 4.14 -4.50
C GLY A 414 -5.12 5.26 -5.40
N ALA A 415 -6.18 4.90 -6.14
CA ALA A 415 -6.87 5.82 -7.03
C ALA A 415 -7.74 6.86 -6.28
N ARG A 416 -7.97 6.62 -4.99
CA ARG A 416 -8.55 7.57 -4.03
C ARG A 416 -7.48 7.82 -2.98
N LYS A 417 -6.87 8.99 -3.05
CA LYS A 417 -5.83 9.37 -2.10
C LYS A 417 -6.49 9.97 -0.87
N GLU A 418 -6.00 9.57 0.30
CA GLU A 418 -6.38 10.13 1.58
C GLU A 418 -5.14 10.49 2.38
N GLU A 419 -5.23 11.55 3.19
CA GLU A 419 -4.17 11.88 4.13
C GLU A 419 -4.03 10.80 5.19
N ASN A 420 -2.79 10.42 5.47
CA ASN A 420 -2.45 9.41 6.47
C ASN A 420 -2.06 10.10 7.79
N VAL A 421 -2.35 9.44 8.91
CA VAL A 421 -1.97 9.91 10.25
C VAL A 421 -0.46 9.87 10.47
N PHE A 422 0.24 8.98 9.74
CA PHE A 422 1.69 8.93 9.61
C PHE A 422 2.14 9.57 8.29
N ALA A 423 3.43 9.90 8.17
CA ALA A 423 4.03 10.33 6.90
C ALA A 423 4.28 9.16 5.93
N ILE A 424 3.27 8.31 5.71
CA ILE A 424 3.34 7.11 4.85
C ILE A 424 2.16 7.07 3.88
N GLN A 425 2.24 6.18 2.88
CA GLN A 425 1.19 6.01 1.88
C GLN A 425 0.35 4.73 2.07
N THR A 426 0.66 3.92 3.08
CA THR A 426 -0.04 2.66 3.36
C THR A 426 -1.16 2.95 4.36
N PRO A 427 -2.42 2.57 4.09
CA PRO A 427 -3.51 2.86 5.00
C PRO A 427 -3.37 2.06 6.30
N VAL A 428 -3.83 2.63 7.41
CA VAL A 428 -3.67 2.10 8.77
C VAL A 428 -4.99 1.99 9.52
N ALA A 429 -5.04 1.07 10.49
CA ALA A 429 -6.16 0.89 11.38
C ALA A 429 -5.68 0.42 12.76
N VAL A 430 -6.42 0.81 13.80
CA VAL A 430 -6.28 0.26 15.14
C VAL A 430 -7.28 -0.88 15.30
N PHE A 431 -6.87 -2.00 15.90
CA PHE A 431 -7.81 -3.02 16.34
C PHE A 431 -7.63 -3.38 17.80
N PHE A 432 -8.71 -3.84 18.43
CA PHE A 432 -8.71 -4.47 19.75
C PHE A 432 -9.31 -5.87 19.61
N GLY A 433 -8.51 -6.91 19.77
CA GLY A 433 -8.96 -8.30 19.85
C GLY A 433 -9.14 -8.70 21.31
N ILE A 434 -10.37 -8.97 21.73
CA ILE A 434 -10.74 -9.17 23.13
C ILE A 434 -11.17 -10.61 23.33
N GLN A 435 -10.47 -11.34 24.20
CA GLN A 435 -10.89 -12.67 24.64
C GLN A 435 -11.39 -12.61 26.09
N HIS A 436 -12.69 -12.80 26.32
CA HIS A 436 -13.26 -12.68 27.65
C HIS A 436 -12.86 -13.84 28.55
N PRO A 437 -12.57 -13.60 29.85
CA PRO A 437 -12.31 -14.67 30.83
C PRO A 437 -13.54 -15.53 31.10
N LYS A 438 -14.75 -14.93 31.03
CA LYS A 438 -16.02 -15.54 31.39
C LYS A 438 -17.05 -15.36 30.27
N ASN A 439 -18.03 -16.27 30.20
CA ASN A 439 -19.22 -16.09 29.38
C ASN A 439 -20.24 -15.14 30.06
N SER A 440 -21.34 -14.84 29.38
CA SER A 440 -22.42 -14.00 29.90
C SER A 440 -23.11 -14.54 31.16
N ARG A 441 -22.88 -15.82 31.52
CA ARG A 441 -23.36 -16.47 32.76
C ARG A 441 -22.29 -16.51 33.85
N GLY A 442 -21.13 -15.88 33.65
CA GLY A 442 -20.03 -15.83 34.62
C GLY A 442 -19.16 -17.09 34.69
N GLN A 443 -19.32 -18.05 33.77
CA GLN A 443 -18.56 -19.30 33.73
C GLN A 443 -17.32 -19.15 32.83
N THR A 444 -16.23 -19.86 33.15
CA THR A 444 -15.02 -19.92 32.32
C THR A 444 -15.35 -20.47 30.92
N LYS A 445 -14.88 -19.78 29.87
CA LYS A 445 -15.06 -20.24 28.48
C LYS A 445 -13.95 -21.24 28.11
N HIS A 446 -14.32 -22.49 27.88
CA HIS A 446 -13.42 -23.52 27.35
C HIS A 446 -13.10 -23.27 25.86
N HIS A 447 -11.88 -23.64 25.43
CA HIS A 447 -11.39 -23.48 24.06
C HIS A 447 -12.37 -24.03 22.99
N THR A 448 -12.96 -25.20 23.21
CA THR A 448 -13.93 -25.82 22.29
C THR A 448 -15.22 -25.02 22.08
N THR A 449 -15.61 -24.18 23.04
CA THR A 449 -16.78 -23.29 22.92
C THR A 449 -16.45 -22.05 22.09
N ARG A 450 -15.22 -21.54 22.18
CA ARG A 450 -14.74 -20.39 21.40
C ARG A 450 -14.72 -20.69 19.90
N MET A 451 -14.28 -21.89 19.53
CA MET A 451 -14.25 -22.35 18.13
C MET A 451 -15.62 -22.46 17.44
N LYS A 452 -16.74 -22.36 18.17
CA LYS A 452 -18.11 -22.48 17.64
C LYS A 452 -18.83 -21.15 17.45
N ASN A 453 -18.44 -20.12 18.19
CA ASN A 453 -19.12 -18.83 18.17
C ASN A 453 -18.16 -17.78 17.58
N PRO A 454 -18.46 -17.22 16.40
CA PRO A 454 -17.59 -16.20 15.82
C PRO A 454 -17.60 -14.93 16.68
N ALA A 455 -16.45 -14.26 16.76
CA ALA A 455 -16.32 -12.96 17.41
C ALA A 455 -17.33 -11.94 16.86
N THR A 456 -17.89 -11.12 17.74
CA THR A 456 -18.66 -9.93 17.34
C THR A 456 -17.68 -8.87 16.86
N VAL A 457 -17.94 -8.25 15.70
CA VAL A 457 -17.01 -7.28 15.12
C VAL A 457 -17.67 -5.91 15.03
N TYR A 458 -17.06 -4.93 15.67
CA TYR A 458 -17.47 -3.54 15.62
C TYR A 458 -16.47 -2.75 14.78
N TYR A 459 -16.99 -1.97 13.84
CA TYR A 459 -16.21 -1.17 12.91
C TYR A 459 -16.59 0.30 13.02
N GLN A 460 -15.59 1.17 13.07
CA GLN A 460 -15.74 2.61 12.96
C GLN A 460 -14.71 3.16 11.99
N ARG A 461 -15.14 4.02 11.07
CA ARG A 461 -14.30 4.71 10.08
C ARG A 461 -14.09 6.15 10.52
N ILE A 462 -12.84 6.63 10.50
CA ILE A 462 -12.50 8.04 10.73
C ILE A 462 -11.90 8.63 9.46
N GLU A 463 -12.52 9.70 8.95
CA GLU A 463 -12.18 10.34 7.68
C GLU A 463 -11.78 11.81 7.89
N GLY A 464 -11.27 12.44 6.83
CA GLY A 464 -10.81 13.83 6.86
C GLY A 464 -9.29 13.96 6.67
N THR A 465 -8.80 15.16 6.92
CA THR A 465 -7.37 15.51 6.93
C THR A 465 -6.64 14.77 8.06
N ARG A 466 -5.30 14.78 8.01
CA ARG A 466 -4.48 14.23 9.09
C ARG A 466 -4.86 14.81 10.45
N GLN A 467 -5.06 16.13 10.54
CA GLN A 467 -5.36 16.78 11.82
C GLN A 467 -6.74 16.41 12.34
N GLU A 468 -7.78 16.44 11.48
CA GLU A 468 -9.14 16.05 11.86
C GLU A 468 -9.21 14.61 12.38
N LYS A 469 -8.46 13.68 11.74
CA LYS A 469 -8.37 12.29 12.20
C LYS A 469 -7.74 12.18 13.60
N LEU A 470 -6.69 12.96 13.87
CA LEU A 470 -6.01 12.94 15.17
C LEU A 470 -6.88 13.55 16.27
N ASP A 471 -7.58 14.65 15.97
CA ASP A 471 -8.49 15.30 16.92
C ASP A 471 -9.66 14.39 17.30
N ALA A 472 -10.20 13.65 16.33
CA ALA A 472 -11.29 12.69 16.55
C ALA A 472 -10.95 11.55 17.53
N MET A 473 -9.67 11.27 17.79
CA MET A 473 -9.25 10.21 18.73
C MET A 473 -9.71 10.45 20.16
N ALA A 474 -9.92 11.72 20.55
CA ALA A 474 -10.45 12.08 21.86
C ALA A 474 -11.88 11.56 22.09
N ASP A 475 -12.68 11.51 21.02
CA ASP A 475 -14.11 11.20 21.07
C ASP A 475 -14.43 9.72 20.84
N VAL A 476 -13.45 8.89 20.47
CA VAL A 476 -13.65 7.45 20.27
C VAL A 476 -13.92 6.76 21.61
N CYS A 477 -15.10 6.18 21.79
CA CYS A 477 -15.49 5.46 23.01
C CYS A 477 -15.79 3.98 22.71
N ALA A 478 -15.98 3.16 23.75
CA ALA A 478 -16.42 1.77 23.57
C ALA A 478 -17.77 1.67 22.80
N PRO A 479 -18.04 0.56 22.09
CA PRO A 479 -19.26 0.37 21.29
C PRO A 479 -20.58 0.61 22.04
N GLU A 480 -20.65 0.29 23.33
CA GLU A 480 -21.83 0.55 24.16
C GLU A 480 -22.05 2.03 24.51
N SER A 481 -21.00 2.83 24.46
CA SER A 481 -21.00 4.25 24.87
C SER A 481 -21.05 5.20 23.68
N GLY A 482 -20.69 4.73 22.48
CA GLY A 482 -20.62 5.53 21.25
C GLY A 482 -21.65 5.10 20.20
N ASN A 483 -22.19 6.06 19.46
CA ASN A 483 -23.18 5.88 18.39
C ASN A 483 -22.58 5.74 16.98
N HIS A 484 -21.25 5.69 16.85
CA HIS A 484 -20.53 5.66 15.57
C HIS A 484 -20.05 4.27 15.13
N TRP A 485 -20.25 3.25 15.97
CA TRP A 485 -19.85 1.87 15.67
C TRP A 485 -20.90 1.16 14.83
N VAL A 486 -20.44 0.40 13.84
CA VAL A 486 -21.25 -0.51 13.04
C VAL A 486 -20.89 -1.95 13.42
N GLU A 487 -21.87 -2.71 13.91
CA GLU A 487 -21.70 -4.16 14.08
C GLU A 487 -21.76 -4.84 12.71
N LEU A 488 -20.69 -5.57 12.36
CA LEU A 488 -20.58 -6.24 11.07
C LEU A 488 -21.29 -7.59 11.10
N PRO A 489 -22.06 -7.95 10.04
CA PRO A 489 -22.67 -9.26 9.95
C PRO A 489 -21.62 -10.35 9.75
N ASN A 490 -21.78 -11.48 10.43
CA ASN A 490 -20.90 -12.63 10.35
C ASN A 490 -21.51 -13.74 9.49
N LYS A 491 -21.44 -13.62 8.17
CA LYS A 491 -22.01 -14.62 7.24
C LYS A 491 -21.03 -15.76 6.95
N ASP A 492 -19.74 -15.45 6.81
CA ASP A 492 -18.63 -16.39 6.66
C ASP A 492 -17.49 -16.08 7.63
N TRP A 493 -16.72 -17.10 8.00
CA TRP A 493 -15.53 -16.94 8.86
C TRP A 493 -14.47 -16.02 8.25
N GLY A 494 -14.32 -16.01 6.93
CA GLY A 494 -13.36 -15.18 6.21
C GLY A 494 -13.89 -13.80 5.83
N ASP A 495 -15.10 -13.43 6.26
CA ASP A 495 -15.73 -12.15 5.91
C ASP A 495 -14.82 -10.97 6.27
N LYS A 496 -14.93 -9.92 5.47
CA LYS A 496 -14.19 -8.67 5.66
C LYS A 496 -14.51 -8.06 7.03
N PHE A 497 -13.57 -7.27 7.52
CA PHE A 497 -13.71 -6.47 8.72
C PHE A 497 -14.05 -5.01 8.39
N VAL A 498 -14.87 -4.82 7.36
CA VAL A 498 -15.47 -3.55 6.96
C VAL A 498 -16.91 -3.80 6.53
N PRO A 499 -17.80 -2.79 6.58
CA PRO A 499 -19.13 -2.89 6.03
C PRO A 499 -19.05 -3.22 4.54
N SER A 500 -19.84 -4.19 4.09
CA SER A 500 -19.97 -4.44 2.65
C SER A 500 -20.94 -3.42 2.08
N THR A 501 -20.41 -2.41 1.40
CA THR A 501 -21.20 -1.41 0.67
C THR A 501 -21.64 -1.92 -0.70
N ALA A 502 -20.94 -2.93 -1.24
CA ALA A 502 -21.19 -3.50 -2.57
C ALA A 502 -22.65 -3.97 -2.82
N ALA A 503 -23.44 -4.22 -1.78
CA ALA A 503 -24.87 -4.50 -1.91
C ALA A 503 -25.65 -3.37 -2.61
N ALA A 504 -25.21 -2.10 -2.47
CA ALA A 504 -25.83 -0.98 -3.16
C ALA A 504 -25.65 -1.02 -4.70
N LEU A 505 -24.75 -1.87 -5.21
CA LEU A 505 -24.57 -2.11 -6.65
C LEU A 505 -25.37 -3.33 -7.16
N SER A 506 -26.06 -4.06 -6.28
CA SER A 506 -26.66 -5.36 -6.61
C SER A 506 -27.85 -5.28 -7.57
N ASP A 507 -28.46 -4.10 -7.72
CA ASP A 507 -29.54 -3.85 -8.68
C ASP A 507 -29.03 -3.60 -10.11
N GLY A 508 -27.71 -3.51 -10.32
CA GLY A 508 -27.08 -3.39 -11.62
C GLY A 508 -26.37 -4.66 -12.07
N VAL A 509 -25.84 -4.64 -13.29
CA VAL A 509 -25.02 -5.74 -13.84
C VAL A 509 -23.61 -5.26 -14.22
N PRO A 510 -22.55 -6.04 -13.98
CA PRO A 510 -21.19 -5.66 -14.35
C PRO A 510 -21.03 -5.62 -15.88
N LEU A 511 -20.03 -4.88 -16.36
CA LEU A 511 -19.76 -4.77 -17.81
C LEU A 511 -19.59 -6.13 -18.50
N ASP A 512 -19.03 -7.12 -17.81
CA ASP A 512 -18.80 -8.47 -18.34
C ASP A 512 -20.12 -9.26 -18.56
N MET A 513 -21.23 -8.86 -17.93
CA MET A 513 -22.56 -9.40 -18.21
C MET A 513 -23.22 -8.71 -19.40
N ILE A 514 -22.88 -7.44 -19.65
CA ILE A 514 -23.41 -6.65 -20.76
C ILE A 514 -22.65 -6.98 -22.04
N PHE A 515 -21.31 -6.94 -21.97
CA PHE A 515 -20.36 -7.18 -23.06
C PHE A 515 -19.53 -8.44 -22.76
N PRO A 516 -20.02 -9.65 -23.11
CA PRO A 516 -19.50 -10.88 -22.51
C PRO A 516 -18.09 -11.27 -22.94
N TRP A 517 -17.67 -10.87 -24.15
CA TRP A 517 -16.29 -11.07 -24.59
C TRP A 517 -15.43 -9.87 -24.19
N SER A 518 -14.41 -10.14 -23.39
CA SER A 518 -13.35 -9.17 -23.08
C SER A 518 -11.97 -9.78 -23.29
N VAL A 519 -10.98 -8.92 -23.51
CA VAL A 519 -9.57 -9.32 -23.62
C VAL A 519 -8.68 -8.18 -23.14
N SER A 520 -7.53 -8.48 -22.55
CA SER A 520 -6.56 -7.42 -22.22
C SER A 520 -6.13 -6.62 -23.46
N GLY A 521 -5.79 -5.35 -23.27
CA GLY A 521 -5.26 -4.45 -24.28
C GLY A 521 -3.91 -4.92 -24.87
N ALA A 522 -3.56 -4.33 -26.01
CA ALA A 522 -2.33 -4.63 -26.73
C ALA A 522 -1.09 -4.21 -25.92
N GLN A 523 0.02 -4.94 -26.07
CA GLN A 523 1.29 -4.62 -25.40
C GLN A 523 2.45 -4.80 -26.38
N TYR A 524 3.22 -3.73 -26.53
CA TYR A 524 4.47 -3.77 -27.28
C TYR A 524 5.68 -4.19 -26.43
N LYS A 525 5.63 -3.99 -25.10
CA LYS A 525 6.75 -4.14 -24.13
C LYS A 525 7.97 -3.24 -24.39
N ARG A 526 7.93 -2.47 -25.46
CA ARG A 526 8.85 -1.39 -25.84
C ARG A 526 8.01 -0.23 -26.36
N LYS A 527 8.48 1.01 -26.19
CA LYS A 527 7.70 2.21 -26.48
C LYS A 527 7.92 2.72 -27.90
N TRP A 528 9.10 2.54 -28.47
CA TRP A 528 9.47 3.15 -29.75
C TRP A 528 8.52 2.87 -30.92
N PRO A 529 7.79 1.73 -31.00
CA PRO A 529 6.79 1.49 -32.04
C PRO A 529 5.50 2.31 -31.88
N ILE A 530 5.42 3.16 -30.86
CA ILE A 530 4.31 4.07 -30.55
C ILE A 530 4.86 5.50 -30.52
N ALA A 531 4.21 6.42 -31.22
CA ALA A 531 4.61 7.83 -31.23
C ALA A 531 3.40 8.76 -31.37
N THR A 532 3.62 10.02 -30.99
CA THR A 532 2.62 11.09 -31.06
C THR A 532 2.39 11.57 -32.50
N ASP A 533 3.37 11.33 -33.39
CA ASP A 533 3.34 11.66 -34.80
C ASP A 533 3.90 10.49 -35.65
N PRO A 534 3.30 10.15 -36.81
CA PRO A 534 3.79 9.08 -37.67
C PRO A 534 5.20 9.31 -38.24
N GLN A 535 5.61 10.55 -38.50
CA GLN A 535 6.96 10.87 -38.98
C GLN A 535 8.03 10.55 -37.93
N ALA A 536 7.68 10.59 -36.63
CA ALA A 536 8.59 10.12 -35.60
C ALA A 536 8.81 8.60 -35.68
N LEU A 537 7.78 7.82 -36.05
CA LEU A 537 7.92 6.39 -36.30
C LEU A 537 8.82 6.11 -37.51
N ASP A 538 8.65 6.87 -38.60
CA ASP A 538 9.50 6.78 -39.79
C ASP A 538 10.98 7.03 -39.42
N LYS A 539 11.26 8.13 -38.71
CA LYS A 539 12.62 8.45 -38.23
C LYS A 539 13.22 7.38 -37.31
N ARG A 540 12.40 6.82 -36.42
CA ARG A 540 12.83 5.74 -35.51
C ARG A 540 13.14 4.47 -36.29
N TRP A 541 12.35 4.16 -37.31
CA TRP A 541 12.58 3.03 -38.20
C TRP A 541 13.87 3.21 -39.00
N ASP A 542 14.07 4.36 -39.63
CA ASP A 542 15.32 4.66 -40.34
C ASP A 542 16.53 4.56 -39.40
N LYS A 543 16.40 5.05 -38.17
CA LYS A 543 17.47 4.96 -37.16
C LYS A 543 17.75 3.52 -36.74
N LEU A 544 16.74 2.66 -36.65
CA LEU A 544 16.86 1.25 -36.32
C LEU A 544 17.71 0.47 -37.35
N PHE A 545 17.68 0.90 -38.61
CA PHE A 545 18.39 0.29 -39.73
C PHE A 545 19.63 1.09 -40.21
N ALA A 546 19.97 2.20 -39.56
CA ALA A 546 21.03 3.11 -40.02
C ALA A 546 22.43 2.47 -40.14
N SER A 547 22.69 1.39 -39.40
CA SER A 547 23.95 0.63 -39.43
C SER A 547 23.89 -0.64 -40.31
N GLY A 548 22.80 -0.85 -41.05
CA GLY A 548 22.55 -2.03 -41.87
C GLY A 548 21.54 -2.98 -41.21
N PRO A 549 21.93 -4.17 -40.73
CA PRO A 549 21.02 -5.04 -39.97
C PRO A 549 20.45 -4.32 -38.74
N VAL A 550 19.29 -4.77 -38.27
CA VAL A 550 18.63 -4.24 -37.06
C VAL A 550 19.60 -4.15 -35.90
N ASP A 551 19.73 -2.97 -35.33
CA ASP A 551 20.46 -2.74 -34.08
C ASP A 551 19.64 -3.30 -32.89
N GLU A 552 20.15 -4.33 -32.23
CA GLU A 552 19.45 -4.99 -31.11
C GLU A 552 19.31 -4.09 -29.87
N GLU A 553 20.25 -3.16 -29.63
CA GLU A 553 20.16 -2.22 -28.52
C GLU A 553 19.02 -1.23 -28.76
N LEU A 554 18.92 -0.71 -29.98
CA LEU A 554 17.82 0.17 -30.38
C LEU A 554 16.47 -0.58 -30.43
N PHE A 555 16.46 -1.83 -30.88
CA PHE A 555 15.25 -2.65 -30.95
C PHE A 555 14.67 -2.95 -29.56
N SER A 556 15.52 -3.23 -28.56
CA SER A 556 15.14 -3.63 -27.20
C SER A 556 14.35 -4.96 -27.17
N PRO A 557 15.01 -6.10 -27.47
CA PRO A 557 14.34 -7.39 -27.58
C PRO A 557 13.85 -7.91 -26.22
N ASP A 558 12.82 -8.75 -26.26
CA ASP A 558 12.38 -9.54 -25.13
C ASP A 558 12.28 -11.02 -25.50
N ARG A 559 11.93 -11.87 -24.53
CA ARG A 559 11.84 -13.32 -24.69
C ARG A 559 10.95 -13.76 -25.87
N ASP A 560 9.83 -13.06 -26.10
CA ASP A 560 8.80 -13.48 -27.06
C ASP A 560 8.85 -12.67 -28.38
N CYS A 561 9.65 -11.60 -28.45
CA CYS A 561 9.75 -10.73 -29.62
C CYS A 561 11.20 -10.24 -29.86
N THR A 562 11.83 -10.79 -30.91
CA THR A 562 13.21 -10.52 -31.35
C THR A 562 13.25 -10.15 -32.84
N PRO A 563 14.34 -9.54 -33.37
CA PRO A 563 14.43 -9.19 -34.80
C PRO A 563 14.31 -10.38 -35.76
N GLN A 564 14.44 -11.62 -35.26
CA GLN A 564 14.45 -12.85 -36.05
C GLN A 564 13.08 -13.54 -36.12
N VAL A 565 12.05 -13.02 -35.45
CA VAL A 565 10.73 -13.65 -35.45
C VAL A 565 10.07 -13.58 -36.82
N ARG A 566 9.50 -14.71 -37.26
CA ARG A 566 8.65 -14.78 -38.45
C ARG A 566 7.20 -14.55 -38.05
N LYS A 567 6.58 -13.51 -38.61
CA LYS A 567 5.21 -13.10 -38.31
C LYS A 567 4.51 -12.61 -39.57
N ASN A 568 3.19 -12.54 -39.49
CA ASN A 568 2.36 -11.92 -40.51
C ASN A 568 2.03 -10.49 -40.10
N ASP A 569 1.57 -9.70 -41.06
CA ASP A 569 0.97 -8.38 -40.83
C ASP A 569 -0.28 -8.50 -39.95
N VAL A 570 -0.44 -7.55 -39.02
CA VAL A 570 -1.56 -7.56 -38.05
C VAL A 570 -2.91 -7.30 -38.73
N LEU A 571 -2.94 -6.52 -39.81
CA LEU A 571 -4.17 -6.12 -40.49
C LEU A 571 -4.50 -7.02 -41.68
N THR A 572 -3.50 -7.40 -42.48
CA THR A 572 -3.69 -8.18 -43.72
C THR A 572 -3.50 -9.69 -43.54
N ASP A 573 -2.82 -10.14 -42.47
CA ASP A 573 -2.38 -11.52 -42.26
C ASP A 573 -1.43 -12.06 -43.37
N GLU A 574 -0.87 -11.17 -44.18
CA GLU A 574 0.16 -11.52 -45.16
C GLU A 574 1.52 -11.75 -44.49
N PRO A 575 2.33 -12.72 -44.94
CA PRO A 575 3.67 -12.94 -44.37
C PRO A 575 4.57 -11.71 -44.52
N LEU A 576 5.21 -11.29 -43.44
CA LEU A 576 6.19 -10.20 -43.46
C LEU A 576 7.63 -10.74 -43.50
N PRO A 577 8.57 -10.01 -44.12
CA PRO A 577 10.00 -10.33 -44.00
C PRO A 577 10.44 -10.30 -42.55
N VAL A 578 11.46 -11.10 -42.22
CA VAL A 578 12.11 -11.03 -40.91
C VAL A 578 12.87 -9.70 -40.82
N LEU A 579 12.78 -9.00 -39.69
CA LEU A 579 13.42 -7.68 -39.56
C LEU A 579 14.95 -7.76 -39.69
N GLY A 580 15.58 -8.83 -39.18
CA GLY A 580 17.01 -9.08 -39.36
C GLY A 580 17.46 -9.43 -40.77
N SER A 581 16.56 -9.45 -41.77
CA SER A 581 16.90 -9.72 -43.18
C SER A 581 17.12 -8.43 -43.98
N ARG A 582 17.67 -8.53 -45.20
CA ARG A 582 17.86 -7.38 -46.11
C ARG A 582 16.55 -6.68 -46.49
N ASP A 583 15.45 -7.41 -46.53
CA ASP A 583 14.13 -6.88 -46.86
C ASP A 583 13.41 -6.31 -45.63
N GLY A 584 14.01 -6.40 -44.44
CA GLY A 584 13.46 -5.88 -43.19
C GLY A 584 13.28 -4.37 -43.21
N GLU A 585 14.31 -3.65 -43.66
CA GLU A 585 14.36 -2.18 -43.71
C GLU A 585 13.19 -1.59 -44.50
N THR A 586 12.86 -2.16 -45.67
CA THR A 586 11.81 -1.66 -46.57
C THR A 586 10.41 -2.22 -46.28
N SER A 587 10.27 -2.98 -45.19
CA SER A 587 9.04 -3.70 -44.84
C SER A 587 8.26 -3.08 -43.67
N MET A 588 8.48 -1.80 -43.36
CA MET A 588 7.72 -1.12 -42.31
C MET A 588 6.23 -1.13 -42.65
N VAL A 589 5.40 -1.54 -41.69
CA VAL A 589 3.95 -1.45 -41.84
C VAL A 589 3.48 0.00 -41.71
N LYS A 590 2.37 0.34 -42.34
CA LYS A 590 1.81 1.69 -42.25
C LYS A 590 1.38 2.01 -40.80
N PRO A 591 1.80 3.15 -40.22
CA PRO A 591 1.29 3.61 -38.93
C PRO A 591 -0.23 3.79 -38.91
N VAL A 592 -0.86 3.45 -37.80
CA VAL A 592 -2.31 3.62 -37.57
C VAL A 592 -2.58 4.27 -36.23
N ARG A 593 -3.76 4.88 -36.06
CA ARG A 593 -4.19 5.44 -34.78
C ARG A 593 -4.32 4.34 -33.72
N TYR A 594 -3.93 4.69 -32.49
CA TYR A 594 -3.84 3.79 -31.35
C TYR A 594 -4.39 4.46 -30.09
N GLY A 595 -5.22 3.73 -29.33
CA GLY A 595 -5.73 4.20 -28.05
C GLY A 595 -4.64 4.02 -27.01
N TYR A 596 -3.80 5.04 -26.80
CA TYR A 596 -2.65 4.90 -25.92
C TYR A 596 -3.04 5.09 -24.47
N ARG A 597 -3.71 6.20 -24.12
CA ARG A 597 -4.30 6.44 -22.79
C ARG A 597 -5.72 6.96 -22.95
N SER A 598 -6.52 6.94 -21.88
CA SER A 598 -7.80 7.65 -21.86
C SER A 598 -7.59 9.09 -22.31
N PHE A 599 -8.35 9.53 -23.32
CA PHE A 599 -8.21 10.85 -23.97
C PHE A 599 -6.88 11.10 -24.70
N ASP A 600 -6.03 10.09 -24.92
CA ASP A 600 -4.80 10.21 -25.70
C ASP A 600 -4.78 9.24 -26.88
N ARG A 601 -4.99 9.81 -28.07
CA ARG A 601 -4.81 9.12 -29.35
C ARG A 601 -3.40 9.34 -29.87
N GLN A 602 -2.67 8.26 -30.10
CA GLN A 602 -1.34 8.26 -30.68
C GLN A 602 -1.32 7.44 -31.97
N TRP A 603 -0.12 7.18 -32.49
CA TRP A 603 0.14 6.32 -33.62
C TRP A 603 0.96 5.12 -33.18
N CYS A 604 0.70 3.96 -33.76
CA CYS A 604 1.54 2.78 -33.56
C CYS A 604 1.84 2.09 -34.89
N LEU A 605 2.90 1.27 -34.90
CA LEU A 605 3.14 0.26 -35.93
C LEU A 605 2.37 -1.01 -35.58
N PRO A 606 1.26 -1.36 -36.26
CA PRO A 606 0.52 -2.59 -35.98
C PRO A 606 1.29 -3.80 -36.53
N ASP A 607 2.36 -4.20 -35.84
CA ASP A 607 3.31 -5.21 -36.31
C ASP A 607 3.73 -6.18 -35.19
N HIS A 608 3.47 -7.48 -35.40
CA HIS A 608 3.87 -8.56 -34.50
C HIS A 608 5.38 -8.71 -34.33
N ARG A 609 6.17 -8.17 -35.25
CA ARG A 609 7.64 -8.20 -35.19
C ARG A 609 8.19 -7.18 -34.19
N VAL A 610 7.40 -6.16 -33.81
CA VAL A 610 7.83 -5.11 -32.86
C VAL A 610 6.98 -5.04 -31.60
N GLY A 611 5.90 -5.83 -31.49
CA GLY A 611 5.11 -5.94 -30.27
C GLY A 611 4.88 -7.37 -29.78
N THR A 612 5.01 -7.56 -28.47
CA THR A 612 5.03 -8.87 -27.80
C THR A 612 3.64 -9.50 -27.68
N TYR A 613 2.65 -8.72 -27.25
CA TYR A 613 1.27 -9.17 -27.06
C TYR A 613 0.31 -8.21 -27.76
N ILE A 614 0.34 -8.19 -29.10
CA ILE A 614 -0.47 -7.30 -29.95
C ILE A 614 -1.99 -7.50 -29.80
N ARG A 615 -2.44 -8.65 -29.27
CA ARG A 615 -3.87 -8.99 -29.10
C ARG A 615 -4.64 -8.95 -30.41
N GLN A 616 -4.24 -9.83 -31.34
CA GLN A 616 -4.87 -10.00 -32.65
C GLN A 616 -6.42 -9.96 -32.65
N PRO A 617 -7.15 -10.53 -31.67
CA PRO A 617 -8.61 -10.42 -31.66
C PRO A 617 -9.15 -8.98 -31.65
N LEU A 618 -8.49 -8.03 -30.99
CA LEU A 618 -8.90 -6.62 -30.99
C LEU A 618 -8.75 -6.02 -32.40
N TRP A 619 -7.60 -6.25 -33.04
CA TRP A 619 -7.34 -5.81 -34.41
C TRP A 619 -8.29 -6.44 -35.44
N ASN A 620 -8.63 -7.71 -35.27
CA ASN A 620 -9.61 -8.39 -36.14
C ASN A 620 -11.02 -7.78 -36.04
N SER A 621 -11.37 -7.21 -34.88
CA SER A 621 -12.66 -6.56 -34.64
C SER A 621 -12.68 -5.07 -35.00
N TYR A 622 -11.53 -4.48 -35.30
CA TYR A 622 -11.40 -3.05 -35.57
C TYR A 622 -12.12 -2.64 -36.86
N SER A 623 -12.88 -1.54 -36.80
CA SER A 623 -13.59 -0.93 -37.93
C SER A 623 -14.01 0.52 -37.62
N ASN A 624 -14.51 1.25 -38.61
CA ASN A 624 -15.03 2.61 -38.45
C ASN A 624 -16.32 2.71 -37.62
N SER A 625 -16.92 1.58 -37.24
CA SER A 625 -18.07 1.52 -36.34
C SER A 625 -17.71 0.99 -34.94
N GLN A 626 -16.48 0.51 -34.75
CA GLN A 626 -16.07 -0.11 -33.50
C GLN A 626 -15.93 0.91 -32.37
N LEU A 627 -16.27 0.47 -31.16
CA LEU A 627 -16.03 1.15 -29.89
C LEU A 627 -15.40 0.16 -28.91
N PHE A 628 -14.33 0.55 -28.26
CA PHE A 628 -13.72 -0.23 -27.19
C PHE A 628 -14.02 0.46 -25.85
N LEU A 629 -14.84 -0.20 -25.02
CA LEU A 629 -15.12 0.24 -23.66
C LEU A 629 -14.05 -0.33 -22.73
N VAL A 630 -13.50 0.49 -21.84
CA VAL A 630 -12.45 0.08 -20.92
C VAL A 630 -12.77 0.57 -19.51
N THR A 631 -12.63 -0.33 -18.54
CA THR A 631 -12.79 -0.08 -17.10
C THR A 631 -11.82 -0.93 -16.29
N LEU A 632 -11.72 -0.69 -14.98
CA LEU A 632 -10.97 -1.53 -14.07
C LEU A 632 -11.84 -2.67 -13.54
N THR A 633 -11.48 -3.91 -13.88
CA THR A 633 -12.16 -5.11 -13.36
C THR A 633 -11.38 -5.84 -12.27
N SER A 634 -10.15 -5.39 -11.98
CA SER A 634 -9.22 -6.12 -11.08
C SER A 634 -8.59 -5.26 -9.98
N THR A 635 -8.90 -3.96 -9.98
CA THR A 635 -8.40 -2.97 -9.02
C THR A 635 -9.50 -1.96 -8.78
N ALA A 636 -9.53 -1.36 -7.59
CA ALA A 636 -10.51 -0.33 -7.24
C ALA A 636 -10.47 0.87 -8.22
N LEU A 637 -11.63 1.43 -8.50
CA LEU A 637 -11.80 2.65 -9.30
C LEU A 637 -11.57 3.90 -8.46
N GLY A 638 -10.84 4.86 -9.03
CA GLY A 638 -10.65 6.19 -8.43
C GLY A 638 -11.70 7.20 -8.85
N ASN A 639 -11.34 8.48 -8.78
CA ASN A 639 -12.18 9.55 -9.27
C ASN A 639 -12.19 9.61 -10.81
N GLY A 640 -13.11 10.40 -11.34
CA GLY A 640 -13.35 10.54 -12.78
C GLY A 640 -14.23 9.42 -13.34
N PRO A 641 -14.29 9.30 -14.67
CA PRO A 641 -15.12 8.31 -15.36
C PRO A 641 -14.86 6.87 -14.89
N ALA A 642 -15.93 6.11 -14.65
CA ALA A 642 -15.84 4.68 -14.36
C ALA A 642 -15.59 3.85 -15.63
N VAL A 643 -15.95 4.37 -16.81
CA VAL A 643 -15.64 3.81 -18.12
C VAL A 643 -15.08 4.90 -19.03
N THR A 644 -14.06 4.57 -19.82
CA THR A 644 -13.58 5.42 -20.91
C THR A 644 -13.56 4.65 -22.22
N LEU A 645 -13.53 5.39 -23.31
CA LEU A 645 -13.73 4.86 -24.65
C LEU A 645 -12.51 5.09 -25.53
N SER A 646 -12.24 4.12 -26.39
CA SER A 646 -11.35 4.32 -27.54
C SER A 646 -12.06 3.93 -28.83
N PRO A 647 -12.00 4.76 -29.89
CA PRO A 647 -12.40 4.34 -31.23
C PRO A 647 -11.32 3.46 -31.90
N TYR A 648 -10.12 3.35 -31.31
CA TYR A 648 -8.97 2.60 -31.81
C TYR A 648 -8.59 1.46 -30.85
N VAL A 649 -7.77 0.51 -31.30
CA VAL A 649 -7.31 -0.60 -30.43
C VAL A 649 -6.60 -0.04 -29.18
N PRO A 650 -7.03 -0.40 -27.95
CA PRO A 650 -6.43 0.12 -26.73
C PRO A 650 -5.14 -0.59 -26.32
N ASP A 651 -4.22 0.18 -25.74
CA ASP A 651 -3.05 -0.30 -25.00
C ASP A 651 -3.44 -0.95 -23.67
N MET A 652 -2.63 -1.88 -23.18
CA MET A 652 -2.82 -2.50 -21.84
C MET A 652 -2.88 -1.48 -20.71
N ASP A 653 -2.21 -0.34 -20.87
CA ASP A 653 -2.18 0.72 -19.89
C ASP A 653 -3.20 1.85 -20.20
N PHE A 654 -4.11 1.64 -21.16
CA PHE A 654 -5.03 2.67 -21.67
C PHE A 654 -5.79 3.43 -20.59
N PHE A 655 -6.57 2.75 -19.75
CA PHE A 655 -7.57 3.41 -18.89
C PHE A 655 -6.97 4.46 -17.93
N ARG A 656 -5.86 4.15 -17.28
CA ARG A 656 -5.25 4.99 -16.22
C ARG A 656 -3.71 5.03 -16.24
N GLY A 657 -3.10 4.71 -17.38
CA GLY A 657 -1.64 4.72 -17.53
C GLY A 657 -0.88 3.59 -16.85
N SER A 658 -1.57 2.65 -16.18
CA SER A 658 -0.94 1.47 -15.57
C SER A 658 -1.91 0.30 -15.39
N PHE A 659 -1.69 -0.78 -16.15
CA PHE A 659 -2.46 -2.02 -16.19
C PHE A 659 -3.99 -1.78 -16.26
N GLY A 660 -4.39 -0.70 -16.92
CA GLY A 660 -5.74 -0.16 -16.89
C GLY A 660 -6.72 -0.89 -17.81
N ALA A 661 -6.22 -1.64 -18.79
CA ALA A 661 -7.03 -2.33 -19.79
C ALA A 661 -6.84 -3.85 -19.72
N LYS A 662 -6.90 -4.44 -18.52
CA LYS A 662 -6.89 -5.92 -18.40
C LYS A 662 -8.13 -6.55 -19.03
N SER A 663 -9.22 -5.80 -19.10
CA SER A 663 -10.47 -6.16 -19.75
C SER A 663 -10.88 -4.99 -20.65
N VAL A 664 -10.63 -5.13 -21.95
CA VAL A 664 -11.22 -4.29 -23.00
C VAL A 664 -12.47 -5.00 -23.49
N HIS A 665 -13.57 -4.27 -23.59
CA HIS A 665 -14.87 -4.75 -24.04
C HIS A 665 -15.21 -4.10 -25.39
N PRO A 666 -14.94 -4.77 -26.52
CA PRO A 666 -15.34 -4.27 -27.84
C PRO A 666 -16.87 -4.27 -27.95
N LEU A 667 -17.46 -3.30 -28.64
CA LEU A 667 -18.90 -3.29 -28.92
C LEU A 667 -19.31 -4.35 -29.94
N TYR A 668 -18.44 -4.63 -30.92
CA TYR A 668 -18.68 -5.64 -31.95
C TYR A 668 -17.59 -6.72 -31.94
N ARG A 669 -17.99 -7.97 -32.21
CA ARG A 669 -17.12 -9.15 -32.23
C ARG A 669 -16.27 -9.27 -33.50
N THR A 670 -16.68 -8.61 -34.57
CA THR A 670 -16.02 -8.68 -35.89
C THR A 670 -15.85 -7.28 -36.46
N ALA A 671 -15.02 -7.13 -37.49
CA ALA A 671 -14.98 -5.90 -38.30
C ALA A 671 -16.34 -5.74 -39.02
N GLY A 672 -17.24 -4.95 -38.45
CA GLY A 672 -18.62 -4.73 -38.92
C GLY A 672 -19.62 -4.79 -37.78
N THR A 673 -20.87 -4.40 -38.04
CA THR A 673 -21.93 -4.27 -37.01
C THR A 673 -22.80 -5.52 -36.83
N THR A 674 -22.53 -6.59 -37.58
CA THR A 674 -23.42 -7.77 -37.67
C THR A 674 -23.37 -8.71 -36.47
N GLN A 675 -22.28 -8.71 -35.70
CA GLN A 675 -22.13 -9.52 -34.49
C GLN A 675 -21.82 -8.61 -33.30
N PRO A 676 -22.82 -8.06 -32.61
CA PRO A 676 -22.59 -7.28 -31.41
C PRO A 676 -22.01 -8.18 -30.32
N ASN A 677 -21.13 -7.61 -29.50
CA ASN A 677 -20.66 -8.22 -28.27
C ASN A 677 -21.58 -7.81 -27.13
N ILE A 678 -22.87 -8.11 -27.24
CA ILE A 678 -23.84 -7.85 -26.18
C ILE A 678 -24.51 -9.17 -25.85
N SER A 679 -24.76 -9.41 -24.55
CA SER A 679 -25.54 -10.56 -24.11
C SER A 679 -26.88 -10.59 -24.83
N SER A 680 -27.14 -11.67 -25.59
CA SER A 680 -28.40 -11.85 -26.31
C SER A 680 -29.60 -11.89 -25.37
N ALA A 681 -29.44 -12.43 -24.16
CA ALA A 681 -30.46 -12.41 -23.12
C ALA A 681 -30.78 -10.97 -22.66
N LEU A 682 -29.74 -10.16 -22.42
CA LEU A 682 -29.90 -8.77 -22.02
C LEU A 682 -30.57 -7.95 -23.12
N LEU A 683 -30.11 -8.11 -24.37
CA LEU A 683 -30.68 -7.37 -25.51
C LEU A 683 -32.16 -7.71 -25.70
N ALA A 684 -32.53 -8.99 -25.60
CA ALA A 684 -33.92 -9.43 -25.67
C ALA A 684 -34.77 -8.87 -24.52
N ALA A 685 -34.25 -8.86 -23.30
CA ALA A 685 -34.93 -8.30 -22.14
C ALA A 685 -35.19 -6.79 -22.27
N LEU A 686 -34.20 -6.03 -22.75
CA LEU A 686 -34.35 -4.60 -23.02
C LEU A 686 -35.38 -4.35 -24.13
N SER A 687 -35.31 -5.08 -25.25
CA SER A 687 -36.28 -4.91 -26.34
C SER A 687 -37.71 -5.27 -25.95
N ALA A 688 -37.88 -6.30 -25.13
CA ALA A 688 -39.19 -6.66 -24.58
C ALA A 688 -39.72 -5.57 -23.64
N THR A 689 -38.86 -5.04 -22.76
CA THR A 689 -39.25 -4.01 -21.77
C THR A 689 -39.67 -2.71 -22.44
N TYR A 690 -38.92 -2.25 -23.44
CA TYR A 690 -39.20 -0.98 -24.13
C TYR A 690 -40.16 -1.12 -25.32
N ASN A 691 -40.61 -2.33 -25.62
CA ASN A 691 -41.51 -2.66 -26.74
C ASN A 691 -41.00 -2.14 -28.10
N ARG A 692 -39.68 -2.21 -28.31
CA ARG A 692 -38.99 -1.87 -29.57
C ARG A 692 -37.66 -2.60 -29.67
N GLU A 693 -37.15 -2.73 -30.89
CA GLU A 693 -35.77 -3.16 -31.08
C GLU A 693 -34.82 -2.14 -30.44
N VAL A 694 -33.86 -2.65 -29.66
CA VAL A 694 -32.83 -1.84 -28.99
C VAL A 694 -31.53 -2.10 -29.71
N GLU A 695 -30.93 -1.05 -30.25
CA GLU A 695 -29.71 -1.20 -31.03
C GLU A 695 -28.48 -1.39 -30.13
N PRO A 696 -27.45 -2.15 -30.55
CA PRO A 696 -26.23 -2.33 -29.77
C PRO A 696 -25.57 -1.02 -29.35
N PHE A 697 -25.61 -0.02 -30.24
CA PHE A 697 -25.06 1.30 -29.95
C PHE A 697 -25.85 2.04 -28.86
N GLU A 698 -27.16 1.82 -28.74
CA GLU A 698 -27.97 2.40 -27.65
C GLU A 698 -27.58 1.80 -26.31
N VAL A 699 -27.33 0.50 -26.23
CA VAL A 699 -26.82 -0.14 -24.99
C VAL A 699 -25.47 0.46 -24.60
N ALA A 700 -24.54 0.62 -25.55
CA ALA A 700 -23.25 1.26 -25.30
C ALA A 700 -23.41 2.72 -24.85
N ALA A 701 -24.27 3.48 -25.51
CA ALA A 701 -24.58 4.85 -25.13
C ALA A 701 -25.20 4.93 -23.73
N TYR A 702 -26.14 4.04 -23.38
CA TYR A 702 -26.73 4.00 -22.05
C TYR A 702 -25.67 3.74 -20.96
N VAL A 703 -24.79 2.75 -21.17
CA VAL A 703 -23.68 2.43 -20.27
C VAL A 703 -22.77 3.64 -20.09
N VAL A 704 -22.39 4.31 -21.18
CA VAL A 704 -21.53 5.50 -21.15
C VAL A 704 -22.26 6.70 -20.52
N GLY A 705 -23.57 6.84 -20.71
CA GLY A 705 -24.37 7.89 -20.10
C GLY A 705 -24.34 7.84 -18.58
N LEU A 706 -24.30 6.63 -18.00
CA LEU A 706 -24.19 6.45 -16.56
C LEU A 706 -22.75 6.48 -16.05
N LEU A 707 -21.82 5.78 -16.71
CA LEU A 707 -20.47 5.53 -16.19
C LEU A 707 -19.39 6.45 -16.80
N GLY A 708 -19.70 7.21 -17.85
CA GLY A 708 -18.73 7.96 -18.65
C GLY A 708 -18.28 9.29 -18.06
N THR A 709 -18.89 9.74 -16.96
CA THR A 709 -18.52 10.96 -16.20
C THR A 709 -18.05 10.60 -14.79
N GLY A 710 -17.52 11.58 -14.04
CA GLY A 710 -17.15 11.41 -12.64
C GLY A 710 -18.31 11.12 -11.69
N ALA A 711 -19.55 11.37 -12.12
CA ALA A 711 -20.75 11.26 -11.28
C ALA A 711 -20.95 9.87 -10.66
N TYR A 712 -20.73 8.81 -11.45
CA TYR A 712 -20.88 7.43 -10.96
C TYR A 712 -19.85 7.09 -9.90
N SER A 713 -18.59 7.43 -10.14
CA SER A 713 -17.49 7.15 -9.21
C SER A 713 -17.61 7.96 -7.92
N GLN A 714 -18.16 9.18 -7.97
CA GLN A 714 -18.49 9.97 -6.78
C GLN A 714 -19.64 9.35 -5.99
N ARG A 715 -20.72 8.94 -6.68
CA ARG A 715 -21.92 8.39 -6.05
C ARG A 715 -21.70 7.04 -5.37
N PHE A 716 -20.90 6.15 -5.98
CA PHE A 716 -20.67 4.79 -5.51
C PHE A 716 -19.26 4.59 -4.98
N GLY A 717 -18.73 5.63 -4.34
CA GLY A 717 -17.31 5.71 -4.10
C GLY A 717 -16.76 4.65 -3.17
N GLU A 718 -17.51 4.35 -2.11
CA GLU A 718 -17.18 3.32 -1.14
C GLU A 718 -17.33 1.93 -1.77
N GLU A 719 -18.39 1.70 -2.53
CA GLU A 719 -18.71 0.44 -3.19
C GLU A 719 -17.65 0.04 -4.21
N LEU A 720 -17.15 1.01 -4.97
CA LEU A 720 -16.13 0.79 -6.01
C LEU A 720 -14.72 0.53 -5.44
N SER A 721 -14.55 0.67 -4.13
CA SER A 721 -13.37 0.15 -3.42
C SER A 721 -13.41 -1.38 -3.26
N GLU A 722 -14.61 -1.96 -3.32
CA GLU A 722 -14.85 -3.38 -3.04
C GLU A 722 -15.29 -4.19 -4.26
N ALA A 723 -15.92 -3.54 -5.23
CA ALA A 723 -16.56 -4.16 -6.37
C ALA A 723 -16.26 -3.40 -7.67
N VAL A 724 -16.53 -4.04 -8.80
CA VAL A 724 -16.49 -3.40 -10.12
C VAL A 724 -17.75 -2.57 -10.34
N ALA A 725 -17.70 -1.62 -11.29
CA ALA A 725 -18.88 -0.84 -11.66
C ALA A 725 -20.01 -1.74 -12.19
N HIS A 726 -21.24 -1.44 -11.80
CA HIS A 726 -22.47 -2.13 -12.22
C HIS A 726 -23.39 -1.12 -12.89
N VAL A 727 -24.10 -1.56 -13.92
CA VAL A 727 -25.00 -0.69 -14.70
C VAL A 727 -26.45 -1.04 -14.33
N PRO A 728 -27.19 -0.14 -13.66
CA PRO A 728 -28.62 -0.30 -13.45
C PRO A 728 -29.40 0.06 -14.73
N PHE A 729 -30.33 -0.80 -15.14
CA PHE A 729 -31.22 -0.53 -16.28
C PHE A 729 -32.60 -0.13 -15.78
N THR A 730 -33.05 1.08 -16.13
CA THR A 730 -34.41 1.55 -15.81
C THR A 730 -35.46 0.82 -16.65
N ALA A 731 -36.64 0.60 -16.09
CA ALA A 731 -37.81 0.13 -16.84
C ALA A 731 -38.58 1.28 -17.52
N ASP A 732 -38.20 2.54 -17.26
CA ASP A 732 -38.80 3.72 -17.89
C ASP A 732 -38.14 4.00 -19.25
N THR A 733 -38.88 3.77 -20.34
CA THR A 733 -38.43 3.98 -21.73
C THR A 733 -37.96 5.42 -21.98
N ALA A 734 -38.65 6.43 -21.45
CA ALA A 734 -38.29 7.83 -21.69
C ALA A 734 -37.01 8.21 -20.95
N LEU A 735 -36.80 7.66 -19.75
CA LEU A 735 -35.54 7.85 -19.03
C LEU A 735 -34.38 7.10 -19.72
N PHE A 736 -34.61 5.87 -20.21
CA PHE A 736 -33.63 5.15 -21.02
C PHE A 736 -33.16 5.98 -22.22
N GLU A 737 -34.08 6.55 -22.99
CA GLU A 737 -33.77 7.38 -24.16
C GLU A 737 -32.97 8.64 -23.79
N LYS A 738 -33.31 9.32 -22.69
CA LYS A 738 -32.52 10.47 -22.20
C LYS A 738 -31.08 10.09 -21.86
N VAL A 739 -30.89 8.97 -21.17
CA VAL A 739 -29.54 8.48 -20.81
C VAL A 739 -28.77 8.06 -22.06
N VAL A 740 -29.44 7.42 -23.03
CA VAL A 740 -28.86 7.11 -24.34
C VAL A 740 -28.39 8.39 -25.03
N ASP A 741 -29.24 9.40 -25.17
CA ASP A 741 -28.88 10.66 -25.84
C ASP A 741 -27.72 11.40 -25.16
N PHE A 742 -27.68 11.39 -23.83
CA PHE A 742 -26.55 11.91 -23.07
C PHE A 742 -25.26 11.11 -23.34
N GLY A 743 -25.34 9.79 -23.27
CA GLY A 743 -24.21 8.91 -23.56
C GLY A 743 -23.71 9.01 -25.00
N ARG A 744 -24.60 9.25 -25.97
CA ARG A 744 -24.22 9.53 -27.37
C ARG A 744 -23.33 10.77 -27.48
N ARG A 745 -23.66 11.85 -26.75
CA ARG A 745 -22.82 13.07 -26.69
C ARG A 745 -21.45 12.79 -26.09
N ILE A 746 -21.39 12.00 -25.01
CA ILE A 746 -20.11 11.60 -24.40
C ILE A 746 -19.29 10.73 -25.36
N ILE A 747 -19.90 9.74 -26.03
CA ILE A 747 -19.23 8.92 -27.05
C ILE A 747 -18.67 9.82 -28.15
N PHE A 748 -19.48 10.77 -28.64
CA PHE A 748 -19.07 11.70 -29.69
C PHE A 748 -17.84 12.50 -29.30
N GLU A 749 -17.83 13.09 -28.09
CA GLU A 749 -16.68 13.86 -27.64
C GLU A 749 -15.47 12.97 -27.34
N GLN A 750 -15.60 11.87 -26.58
CA GLN A 750 -14.48 10.97 -26.25
C GLN A 750 -13.82 10.32 -27.47
N THR A 751 -14.58 10.13 -28.55
CA THR A 751 -14.08 9.58 -29.81
C THR A 751 -13.66 10.64 -30.82
N TRP A 752 -13.43 11.88 -30.37
CA TRP A 752 -12.95 12.98 -31.22
C TRP A 752 -13.89 13.28 -32.40
N GLY A 753 -15.19 13.10 -32.20
CA GLY A 753 -16.23 13.29 -33.21
C GLY A 753 -16.37 12.14 -34.22
N GLU A 754 -15.62 11.04 -34.05
CA GLU A 754 -15.59 9.96 -35.04
C GLU A 754 -16.70 8.91 -34.86
N ARG A 755 -17.34 8.83 -33.69
CA ARG A 755 -18.42 7.86 -33.38
C ARG A 755 -19.56 8.59 -32.70
N GLY A 756 -20.79 8.08 -32.81
CA GLY A 756 -21.94 8.63 -32.09
C GLY A 756 -22.51 9.95 -32.62
N GLY A 757 -21.93 10.54 -33.66
CA GLY A 757 -22.50 11.70 -34.34
C GLY A 757 -23.80 11.37 -35.06
N GLN A 758 -24.74 12.32 -35.11
CA GLN A 758 -25.90 12.21 -35.99
C GLN A 758 -25.42 12.16 -37.44
N LEU A 759 -25.93 11.21 -38.22
CA LEU A 759 -25.61 11.08 -39.63
C LEU A 759 -26.66 11.81 -40.46
N ASN A 760 -26.24 12.60 -41.46
CA ASN A 760 -27.16 13.10 -42.48
C ASN A 760 -27.69 11.95 -43.36
N GLN A 761 -28.61 12.28 -44.26
CA GLN A 761 -29.16 11.35 -45.27
C GLN A 761 -28.11 10.69 -46.19
N PHE A 762 -26.86 11.16 -46.16
CA PHE A 762 -25.73 10.62 -46.93
C PHE A 762 -24.76 9.81 -46.05
N GLY A 763 -25.10 9.55 -44.77
CA GLY A 763 -24.26 8.80 -43.85
C GLY A 763 -23.05 9.57 -43.32
N GLN A 764 -23.04 10.92 -43.42
CA GLN A 764 -21.95 11.75 -42.91
C GLN A 764 -22.31 12.37 -41.55
N PRO A 765 -21.37 12.43 -40.59
CA PRO A 765 -21.59 13.11 -39.32
C PRO A 765 -21.95 14.60 -39.51
N THR A 766 -23.00 15.07 -38.86
CA THR A 766 -23.46 16.48 -38.89
C THR A 766 -23.16 17.25 -37.61
N GLY A 767 -22.69 16.58 -36.56
CA GLY A 767 -22.33 17.20 -35.29
C GLY A 767 -21.00 17.95 -35.36
N THR A 768 -20.95 19.16 -34.81
CA THR A 768 -19.70 19.84 -34.50
C THR A 768 -19.29 19.52 -33.08
N ARG A 769 -18.01 19.17 -32.86
CA ARG A 769 -17.47 18.98 -31.52
C ARG A 769 -17.65 20.21 -30.64
N PHE A 770 -17.74 19.97 -29.35
CA PHE A 770 -17.76 21.00 -28.33
C PHE A 770 -16.54 21.91 -28.44
N LYS A 771 -16.79 23.22 -28.38
CA LYS A 771 -15.76 24.26 -28.29
C LYS A 771 -15.95 24.95 -26.95
N GLY A 772 -14.97 24.76 -26.07
CA GLY A 772 -14.96 25.32 -24.73
C GLY A 772 -14.41 26.75 -24.69
N THR A 773 -14.10 27.22 -23.49
CA THR A 773 -13.60 28.58 -23.23
C THR A 773 -12.10 28.72 -23.46
N ALA A 774 -11.34 27.63 -23.37
CA ALA A 774 -9.89 27.67 -23.57
C ALA A 774 -9.53 28.27 -24.94
N THR A 775 -8.46 29.08 -25.00
CA THR A 775 -8.00 29.72 -26.24
C THR A 775 -6.48 29.74 -26.32
N ILE A 776 -5.92 29.58 -27.53
CA ILE A 776 -4.49 29.83 -27.78
C ILE A 776 -4.27 31.35 -27.77
N ALA A 777 -3.67 31.87 -26.69
CA ALA A 777 -3.35 33.28 -26.57
C ALA A 777 -2.01 33.61 -27.22
N ILE A 778 -1.03 32.72 -27.06
CA ILE A 778 0.28 32.79 -27.70
C ILE A 778 0.56 31.41 -28.30
N PRO A 779 0.63 31.26 -29.64
CA PRO A 779 0.95 29.98 -30.26
C PRO A 779 2.44 29.66 -30.11
N THR A 780 2.77 28.38 -30.25
CA THR A 780 4.16 27.91 -30.31
C THR A 780 4.84 28.47 -31.56
N PRO A 781 5.99 29.17 -31.47
CA PRO A 781 6.71 29.66 -32.64
C PRO A 781 7.18 28.53 -33.55
N GLU A 782 7.12 28.76 -34.87
CA GLU A 782 7.69 27.84 -35.85
C GLU A 782 9.18 27.58 -35.56
N GLY A 783 9.63 26.34 -35.78
CA GLY A 783 11.02 25.95 -35.50
C GLY A 783 11.32 25.57 -34.05
N THR A 784 10.33 25.61 -33.15
CA THR A 784 10.52 25.31 -31.72
C THR A 784 9.79 24.02 -31.30
N TYR A 785 10.29 23.41 -30.23
CA TYR A 785 9.71 22.22 -29.63
C TYR A 785 9.71 22.36 -28.09
N PRO A 786 8.56 22.27 -27.40
CA PRO A 786 8.48 22.43 -25.95
C PRO A 786 9.32 21.43 -25.17
N GLU A 787 10.08 21.92 -24.20
CA GLU A 787 10.88 21.08 -23.27
C GLU A 787 10.18 20.89 -21.93
N ASN A 788 9.31 21.83 -21.54
CA ASN A 788 8.57 21.84 -20.29
C ASN A 788 7.17 22.44 -20.49
N TRP A 789 6.35 22.31 -19.46
CA TRP A 789 5.05 22.92 -19.36
C TRP A 789 4.77 23.22 -17.88
N ASP A 790 3.87 24.17 -17.63
CA ASP A 790 3.45 24.55 -16.28
C ASP A 790 1.99 25.03 -16.29
N TYR A 791 1.32 24.97 -15.15
CA TYR A 791 -0.05 25.46 -14.98
C TYR A 791 -0.10 26.54 -13.89
N ASP A 792 -0.47 27.74 -14.30
CA ASP A 792 -0.73 28.86 -13.41
C ASP A 792 -2.21 28.83 -13.00
N GLU A 793 -2.46 28.32 -11.80
CA GLU A 793 -3.80 28.21 -11.22
C GLU A 793 -4.41 29.59 -10.90
N GLU A 794 -3.60 30.59 -10.53
CA GLU A 794 -4.11 31.93 -10.19
C GLU A 794 -4.66 32.64 -11.42
N ASN A 795 -3.99 32.48 -12.56
CA ASN A 795 -4.36 33.14 -13.81
C ASN A 795 -5.18 32.24 -14.77
N HIS A 796 -5.40 30.98 -14.41
CA HIS A 796 -6.04 29.97 -15.26
C HIS A 796 -5.32 29.81 -16.61
N GLN A 797 -3.98 29.72 -16.59
CA GLN A 797 -3.14 29.67 -17.77
C GLN A 797 -2.32 28.38 -17.83
N LEU A 798 -2.34 27.73 -18.99
CA LEU A 798 -1.43 26.62 -19.30
C LEU A 798 -0.28 27.14 -20.16
N LEU A 799 0.94 26.95 -19.68
CA LEU A 799 2.18 27.32 -20.35
C LEU A 799 2.82 26.06 -20.95
N VAL A 800 3.13 26.07 -22.24
CA VAL A 800 3.78 24.94 -22.93
C VAL A 800 4.97 25.45 -23.71
N GLY A 801 6.18 25.35 -23.14
CA GLY A 801 7.34 26.07 -23.63
C GLY A 801 7.08 27.58 -23.68
N THR A 802 7.02 28.14 -24.88
CA THR A 802 6.71 29.57 -25.11
C THR A 802 5.24 29.83 -25.46
N ALA A 803 4.44 28.79 -25.65
CA ALA A 803 3.01 28.92 -25.92
C ALA A 803 2.23 29.14 -24.62
N ARG A 804 1.09 29.85 -24.75
CA ARG A 804 0.17 30.13 -23.65
C ARG A 804 -1.26 29.89 -24.08
N PHE A 805 -1.96 29.11 -23.26
CA PHE A 805 -3.40 28.86 -23.38
C PHE A 805 -4.10 29.55 -22.21
N ASP A 806 -5.01 30.47 -22.52
CA ASP A 806 -5.81 31.21 -21.53
C ASP A 806 -7.15 30.51 -21.30
N HIS A 807 -7.78 30.80 -20.15
CA HIS A 807 -9.09 30.28 -19.74
C HIS A 807 -9.13 28.75 -19.52
N VAL A 808 -8.03 28.18 -19.03
CA VAL A 808 -7.95 26.78 -18.63
C VAL A 808 -8.29 26.69 -17.14
N SER A 809 -9.53 26.29 -16.83
CA SER A 809 -9.98 26.18 -15.43
C SER A 809 -9.21 25.14 -14.63
N PRO A 810 -9.12 25.28 -13.29
CA PRO A 810 -8.44 24.30 -12.44
C PRO A 810 -9.02 22.90 -12.57
N GLN A 811 -10.34 22.77 -12.74
CA GLN A 811 -11.02 21.49 -12.93
C GLN A 811 -10.59 20.79 -14.24
N VAL A 812 -10.32 21.56 -15.30
CA VAL A 812 -9.80 21.03 -16.57
C VAL A 812 -8.35 20.59 -16.40
N ALA A 813 -7.52 21.42 -15.76
CA ALA A 813 -6.11 21.10 -15.50
C ALA A 813 -5.94 19.89 -14.57
N SER A 814 -6.83 19.71 -13.60
CA SER A 814 -6.80 18.63 -12.61
C SER A 814 -7.60 17.39 -13.02
N PHE A 815 -8.22 17.36 -14.20
CA PHE A 815 -9.08 16.25 -14.61
C PHE A 815 -8.31 14.92 -14.66
N GLU A 816 -8.87 13.90 -13.99
CA GLU A 816 -8.22 12.59 -13.85
C GLU A 816 -9.13 11.42 -14.23
N VAL A 817 -8.51 10.33 -14.66
CA VAL A 817 -9.15 9.02 -14.83
C VAL A 817 -8.49 8.05 -13.87
N SER A 818 -9.17 7.77 -12.75
CA SER A 818 -8.72 6.84 -11.72
C SER A 818 -7.28 7.09 -11.24
N GLY A 819 -6.94 8.35 -10.96
CA GLY A 819 -5.63 8.79 -10.47
C GLY A 819 -4.62 9.18 -11.56
N MET A 820 -4.95 9.02 -12.84
CA MET A 820 -4.15 9.53 -13.96
C MET A 820 -4.65 10.91 -14.38
N ASN A 821 -3.87 11.96 -14.11
CA ASN A 821 -4.15 13.28 -14.65
C ASN A 821 -3.97 13.27 -16.19
N VAL A 822 -5.04 13.60 -16.91
CA VAL A 822 -5.11 13.46 -18.37
C VAL A 822 -4.18 14.45 -19.07
N LEU A 823 -4.21 15.72 -18.66
CA LEU A 823 -3.39 16.78 -19.27
C LEU A 823 -1.89 16.52 -19.08
N SER A 824 -1.47 16.22 -17.85
CA SER A 824 -0.09 15.87 -17.51
C SER A 824 0.39 14.63 -18.26
N SER A 825 -0.46 13.60 -18.38
CA SER A 825 -0.14 12.41 -19.16
C SER A 825 0.06 12.75 -20.64
N TRP A 826 -0.87 13.52 -21.23
CA TRP A 826 -0.84 13.86 -22.65
C TRP A 826 0.38 14.71 -23.02
N LEU A 827 0.67 15.76 -22.24
CA LEU A 827 1.83 16.64 -22.41
C LEU A 827 3.13 15.89 -22.15
N GLY A 828 3.18 15.08 -21.10
CA GLY A 828 4.37 14.31 -20.71
C GLY A 828 4.92 13.44 -21.85
N TYR A 829 4.06 12.79 -22.65
CA TYR A 829 4.51 11.99 -23.80
C TYR A 829 4.94 12.81 -25.02
N ARG A 830 4.62 14.10 -25.05
CA ARG A 830 4.83 15.01 -26.19
C ARG A 830 5.93 16.04 -25.96
N MET A 831 6.53 16.13 -24.77
CA MET A 831 7.70 16.99 -24.55
C MET A 831 8.92 16.50 -25.33
N LYS A 832 9.86 17.40 -25.60
CA LYS A 832 11.13 17.11 -26.29
C LYS A 832 11.88 15.93 -25.66
N THR A 833 11.83 15.84 -24.34
CA THR A 833 12.24 14.66 -23.57
C THR A 833 10.97 14.03 -22.97
N PRO A 834 10.45 12.94 -23.55
CA PRO A 834 9.21 12.33 -23.09
C PRO A 834 9.32 11.78 -21.66
N ALA A 835 8.25 11.95 -20.89
CA ALA A 835 8.16 11.48 -19.52
C ALA A 835 8.05 9.95 -19.41
N GLY A 836 8.48 9.43 -18.26
CA GLY A 836 8.41 8.02 -17.89
C GLY A 836 9.62 7.20 -18.32
N LYS A 837 9.62 5.90 -17.97
CA LYS A 837 10.77 5.02 -18.21
C LYS A 837 10.99 4.78 -19.71
N SER A 838 12.21 5.06 -20.19
CA SER A 838 12.63 4.72 -21.55
C SER A 838 12.97 3.23 -21.66
N SER A 839 12.60 2.63 -22.79
CA SER A 839 12.93 1.24 -23.17
C SER A 839 14.04 1.15 -24.20
N SER A 840 14.25 2.23 -24.97
CA SER A 840 15.21 2.32 -26.07
C SER A 840 15.63 3.78 -26.31
N PRO A 841 16.85 4.05 -26.81
CA PRO A 841 17.21 5.38 -27.31
C PRO A 841 16.25 5.92 -28.39
N LEU A 842 15.58 5.04 -29.13
CA LEU A 842 14.56 5.43 -30.13
C LEU A 842 13.37 6.16 -29.51
N ASP A 843 13.06 5.91 -28.24
CA ASP A 843 11.93 6.56 -27.54
C ASP A 843 12.10 8.09 -27.44
N GLN A 844 13.34 8.58 -27.55
CA GLN A 844 13.69 9.99 -27.50
C GLN A 844 13.59 10.70 -28.85
N ILE A 845 13.37 9.96 -29.94
CA ILE A 845 13.23 10.55 -31.27
C ILE A 845 11.81 11.07 -31.42
N GLN A 846 11.69 12.39 -31.57
CA GLN A 846 10.46 13.11 -31.87
C GLN A 846 10.57 13.79 -33.24
N VAL A 847 9.48 14.40 -33.70
CA VAL A 847 9.51 15.31 -34.86
C VAL A 847 10.27 16.59 -34.52
N ASP A 848 10.80 17.28 -35.52
CA ASP A 848 11.69 18.43 -35.29
C ASP A 848 10.93 19.68 -34.80
N ASN A 849 9.65 19.79 -35.17
CA ASN A 849 8.82 20.96 -34.92
C ASN A 849 7.50 20.59 -34.23
N TRP A 850 7.12 21.38 -33.24
CA TRP A 850 5.82 21.24 -32.60
C TRP A 850 4.70 21.77 -33.51
N HIS A 851 3.62 21.00 -33.61
CA HIS A 851 2.44 21.35 -34.42
C HIS A 851 1.12 20.97 -33.73
N LEU A 852 1.17 20.71 -32.41
CA LEU A 852 0.08 20.10 -31.66
C LEU A 852 -0.74 21.10 -30.84
N ASP A 853 -0.54 22.42 -31.02
CA ASP A 853 -1.33 23.46 -30.32
C ASP A 853 -2.83 23.28 -30.54
N GLY A 854 -3.23 22.99 -31.78
CA GLY A 854 -4.64 22.76 -32.14
C GLY A 854 -5.20 21.48 -31.50
N GLU A 855 -4.43 20.38 -31.49
CA GLU A 855 -4.88 19.13 -30.86
C GLU A 855 -4.93 19.25 -29.33
N LEU A 856 -4.01 20.00 -28.72
CA LEU A 856 -4.04 20.33 -27.31
C LEU A 856 -5.27 21.18 -26.97
N LEU A 857 -5.59 22.20 -27.78
CA LEU A 857 -6.80 23.00 -27.60
C LEU A 857 -8.07 22.14 -27.69
N GLU A 858 -8.12 21.22 -28.64
CA GLU A 858 -9.21 20.25 -28.76
C GLU A 858 -9.32 19.31 -27.56
N LEU A 859 -8.20 18.89 -26.97
CA LEU A 859 -8.19 18.11 -25.73
C LEU A 859 -8.73 18.93 -24.56
N LEU A 860 -8.30 20.18 -24.41
CA LEU A 860 -8.78 21.07 -23.34
C LEU A 860 -10.30 21.25 -23.42
N TRP A 861 -10.84 21.48 -24.62
CA TRP A 861 -12.29 21.55 -24.81
C TRP A 861 -13.00 20.21 -24.54
N GLN A 862 -12.40 19.09 -24.92
CA GLN A 862 -12.95 17.77 -24.63
C GLN A 862 -13.03 17.51 -23.12
N ILE A 863 -11.99 17.85 -22.37
CA ILE A 863 -11.97 17.74 -20.90
C ILE A 863 -13.00 18.69 -20.29
N GLU A 864 -13.07 19.94 -20.76
CA GLU A 864 -14.07 20.93 -20.31
C GLU A 864 -15.50 20.43 -20.54
N PHE A 865 -15.77 19.79 -21.67
CA PHE A 865 -17.05 19.10 -21.90
C PHE A 865 -17.31 18.03 -20.84
N MET A 866 -16.34 17.18 -20.52
CA MET A 866 -16.50 16.12 -19.51
C MET A 866 -16.79 16.69 -18.12
N VAL A 867 -16.11 17.77 -17.73
CA VAL A 867 -16.35 18.50 -16.47
C VAL A 867 -17.77 19.06 -16.45
N ASN A 868 -18.19 19.73 -17.52
CA ASN A 868 -19.53 20.32 -17.63
C ASN A 868 -20.65 19.27 -17.64
N ALA A 869 -20.39 18.11 -18.25
CA ALA A 869 -21.33 17.01 -18.37
C ALA A 869 -21.62 16.32 -17.03
N GLU A 870 -20.73 16.44 -16.04
CA GLU A 870 -20.84 15.71 -14.76
C GLU A 870 -22.14 16.02 -14.00
N LYS A 871 -22.58 17.29 -14.01
CA LYS A 871 -23.84 17.68 -13.37
C LYS A 871 -25.06 17.00 -13.99
N GLU A 872 -25.11 16.94 -15.32
CA GLU A 872 -26.19 16.25 -16.04
C GLU A 872 -26.12 14.75 -15.80
N GLY A 873 -24.91 14.16 -15.82
CA GLY A 873 -24.68 12.75 -15.51
C GLY A 873 -25.12 12.38 -14.09
N SER A 874 -24.85 13.22 -13.11
CA SER A 874 -25.31 13.04 -11.72
C SER A 874 -26.83 13.05 -11.60
N GLN A 875 -27.50 13.99 -12.27
CA GLN A 875 -28.97 14.07 -12.28
C GLN A 875 -29.62 12.85 -12.94
N LEU A 876 -29.07 12.40 -14.07
CA LEU A 876 -29.57 11.21 -14.78
C LEU A 876 -29.32 9.93 -13.98
N LEU A 877 -28.14 9.79 -13.38
CA LEU A 877 -27.82 8.67 -12.51
C LEU A 877 -28.79 8.58 -11.35
N GLU A 878 -29.04 9.70 -10.66
CA GLU A 878 -29.97 9.74 -9.52
C GLU A 878 -31.41 9.40 -9.92
N GLN A 879 -31.86 9.88 -11.09
CA GLN A 879 -33.16 9.50 -11.66
C GLN A 879 -33.25 8.00 -11.95
N VAL A 880 -32.19 7.38 -12.49
CA VAL A 880 -32.18 5.95 -12.79
C VAL A 880 -32.23 5.13 -11.51
N VAL A 881 -31.35 5.39 -10.53
CA VAL A 881 -31.32 4.61 -9.28
C VAL A 881 -32.58 4.78 -8.44
N SER A 882 -33.30 5.89 -8.59
CA SER A 882 -34.59 6.15 -7.94
C SER A 882 -35.80 5.65 -8.74
N SER A 883 -35.60 5.18 -9.97
CA SER A 883 -36.67 4.68 -10.85
C SER A 883 -36.96 3.20 -10.59
N ASN A 884 -38.02 2.68 -11.22
CA ASN A 884 -38.22 1.24 -11.29
C ASN A 884 -37.12 0.63 -12.18
N LEU A 885 -36.29 -0.23 -11.61
CA LEU A 885 -35.22 -0.93 -12.33
C LEU A 885 -35.72 -2.28 -12.88
N ILE A 886 -35.17 -2.68 -14.03
CA ILE A 886 -35.31 -4.04 -14.56
C ILE A 886 -34.48 -4.96 -13.66
N SER A 887 -35.08 -6.03 -13.15
CA SER A 887 -34.37 -6.92 -12.23
C SER A 887 -33.20 -7.62 -12.93
N VAL A 888 -32.10 -7.85 -12.21
CA VAL A 888 -30.93 -8.58 -12.72
C VAL A 888 -31.30 -9.99 -13.21
N ALA A 889 -32.31 -10.62 -12.59
CA ALA A 889 -32.80 -11.92 -13.02
C ALA A 889 -33.46 -11.85 -14.41
N ASP A 890 -34.21 -10.79 -14.71
CA ASP A 890 -34.89 -10.59 -15.99
C ASP A 890 -33.92 -10.22 -17.12
N LEU A 891 -32.81 -9.54 -16.80
CA LEU A 891 -31.74 -9.24 -17.76
C LEU A 891 -30.99 -10.50 -18.24
N GLY A 892 -31.07 -11.59 -17.49
CA GLY A 892 -30.47 -12.87 -17.82
C GLY A 892 -28.94 -12.88 -17.74
N GLN A 893 -28.34 -13.98 -18.22
CA GLN A 893 -26.88 -14.22 -18.18
C GLN A 893 -26.37 -14.55 -19.58
N PRO A 894 -25.16 -14.10 -19.94
CA PRO A 894 -24.57 -14.49 -21.21
C PRO A 894 -24.21 -15.97 -21.23
N THR A 895 -24.39 -16.59 -22.39
CA THR A 895 -23.99 -17.96 -22.66
C THR A 895 -22.46 -18.11 -22.64
N PRO A 896 -21.93 -19.31 -22.33
CA PRO A 896 -20.48 -19.56 -22.41
C PRO A 896 -19.86 -19.32 -23.79
N GLN A 897 -20.67 -19.34 -24.86
CA GLN A 897 -20.18 -19.08 -26.22
C GLN A 897 -19.98 -17.58 -26.48
N GLU A 898 -20.84 -16.72 -25.92
CA GLU A 898 -20.70 -15.27 -26.00
C GLU A 898 -19.46 -14.78 -25.24
N GLN A 899 -19.04 -15.48 -24.18
CA GLN A 899 -17.83 -15.11 -23.43
C GLN A 899 -16.52 -15.45 -24.17
N LYS A 900 -16.56 -16.37 -25.15
CA LYS A 900 -15.38 -16.76 -25.91
C LYS A 900 -14.99 -15.70 -26.93
N ALA A 901 -13.69 -15.63 -27.22
CA ALA A 901 -13.20 -14.81 -28.32
C ALA A 901 -13.87 -15.20 -29.66
N PRO A 902 -14.13 -14.22 -30.54
CA PRO A 902 -14.64 -14.49 -31.88
C PRO A 902 -13.66 -15.36 -32.66
N PRO A 903 -14.16 -16.19 -33.60
CA PRO A 903 -13.31 -16.97 -34.48
C PRO A 903 -12.37 -16.04 -35.27
N LYS A 904 -11.17 -16.54 -35.62
CA LYS A 904 -10.22 -15.79 -36.44
C LYS A 904 -10.88 -15.37 -37.76
N LYS A 905 -10.58 -14.14 -38.22
CA LYS A 905 -10.99 -13.62 -39.52
C LYS A 905 -10.57 -14.62 -40.62
N GLN A 906 -11.49 -15.00 -41.52
CA GLN A 906 -11.14 -15.82 -42.67
C GLN A 906 -10.34 -14.97 -43.67
N ARG A 907 -9.28 -15.54 -44.24
CA ARG A 907 -8.45 -14.86 -45.26
C ARG A 907 -9.31 -14.48 -46.47
N GLY A 908 -9.21 -13.23 -46.92
CA GLY A 908 -9.84 -12.75 -48.17
C GLY A 908 -11.04 -11.80 -48.02
N THR A 909 -11.57 -11.58 -46.82
CA THR A 909 -12.54 -10.50 -46.55
C THR A 909 -11.80 -9.23 -46.15
N LEU A 910 -11.21 -8.54 -47.13
CA LEU A 910 -10.71 -7.17 -46.98
C LEU A 910 -11.85 -6.21 -47.35
N LEU A 911 -11.99 -5.18 -46.50
CA LEU A 911 -12.92 -4.03 -46.52
C LEU A 911 -13.87 -3.89 -47.70
#